data_AF-A0A2U1NVN2-F1
#
_entry.id   AF-A0A2U1NVN2-F1
#
_cell.length_a   1.000
_cell.length_b   1.000
_cell.length_c   1.000
_cell.angle_alpha   90.00
_cell.angle_beta   90.00
_cell.angle_gamma   90.00
#
_symmetry.space_group_name_H-M   'P 1'
#
loop_
_entity.id
_entity.type
_entity.pdbx_description
1 polymer ?
#
loop_
_entity_poly.entity_id
_entity_poly.type
_entity_poly.pdbx_seq_one_letter_code
_entity_poly.pdbx_strand_id
1 'polypeptide(L)'
;MMGRDDIDVGVGGDGGILENGTIQPNVGGYLPIIDQGSGTSGPCRYRQSIPVVSGGRLDIDTNFGFRRSFLPQGSRRYSPLRQPTSQQVLIKAISKGPINVFITGIHTNLGIFLMKNPHLKKNIKHIYIMGGGVRSKNPTGCCPKNATSSCIPQQCGNHGNMFTTFRSNPYAEFNFFGDPFAAYQVIHSGIPITLVGLDATNTIPITKEFFETFEKNQHTYEAQYIFKSLKMARDTWFDDQFFTSYFMWDSFMSGVATSAIRSIHNGDDTNDFAEMEYINITVITSNQPYGISDGSNTIFNGQKIPKFGLAKNGVHSGHVQIGIHDPFCLRENGTGICKDGYTEEVTGPDSVRVHVATRAKANVDNTSALDREYFVSFLDVLNRPQHQGRFSFTTEFPNYKEVLYKPNFKGKKLGKIVVYDMDMSAGDFLALFYLLKVPVEEINLKAILVTGSGWANAATIDVVYDLLHMMGRDDIVVGLGGSFALNQSYPDNPNVGDCKYLKAISHGSGGLLDSDTLYGLARDLPRSPRRYTAENSVEFGAPRNTDFPQLRQPLALEVWRSLVKSIDDGSKVTVLTNGPLTNLANILLSDTNSSSIIEEVVILGGHINYNKNQDKGNVVNVPSNKYAELNMFLDPLAAKTIFESSLDITLIPLPMQRKVSIIPKILNRLQTKNTTPEAIFTRRLLMRLYRLQQKSDLYRHVV
;
A
#
# COMPACT_ATOMS: atom_id res chain seq x y z
N MET A 1 12.68 1.63 -18.92
CA MET A 1 11.95 1.12 -20.11
C MET A 1 12.06 2.11 -21.26
N MET A 2 11.47 3.31 -21.17
CA MET A 2 11.38 4.26 -22.31
C MET A 2 12.52 5.31 -22.40
N GLY A 3 13.63 5.11 -21.68
CA GLY A 3 14.78 6.03 -21.76
C GLY A 3 14.57 7.43 -21.17
N ARG A 4 13.56 7.61 -20.32
CA ARG A 4 13.19 8.88 -19.69
C ARG A 4 13.82 9.05 -18.31
N ASP A 5 15.14 8.85 -18.28
CA ASP A 5 15.90 8.95 -17.05
C ASP A 5 16.09 10.39 -16.55
N ASP A 6 15.67 11.35 -17.37
CA ASP A 6 15.57 12.78 -17.07
C ASP A 6 14.40 13.15 -16.15
N ILE A 7 13.38 12.30 -16.02
CA ILE A 7 12.20 12.59 -15.21
C ILE A 7 12.53 12.38 -13.72
N ASP A 8 12.45 13.45 -12.94
CA ASP A 8 12.60 13.39 -11.48
C ASP A 8 11.42 12.62 -10.86
N VAL A 9 11.72 11.73 -9.91
CA VAL A 9 10.70 10.95 -9.19
C VAL A 9 10.80 11.30 -7.70
N GLY A 10 9.68 11.72 -7.13
CA GLY A 10 9.54 12.05 -5.72
C GLY A 10 8.66 11.04 -4.99
N VAL A 11 8.95 10.78 -3.72
CA VAL A 11 8.09 9.99 -2.82
C VAL A 11 7.62 10.90 -1.68
N GLY A 12 6.55 10.54 -0.98
CA GLY A 12 6.07 11.28 0.20
C GLY A 12 7.22 11.74 1.11
N GLY A 13 7.07 12.91 1.71
CA GLY A 13 8.11 13.49 2.54
C GLY A 13 7.92 13.19 4.03
N ASP A 14 9.03 13.19 4.78
CA ASP A 14 9.07 12.79 6.19
C ASP A 14 8.79 13.93 7.19
N GLY A 15 8.61 15.16 6.70
CA GLY A 15 8.22 16.28 7.55
C GLY A 15 6.79 16.14 8.08
N GLY A 16 6.50 16.81 9.19
CA GLY A 16 5.17 16.85 9.80
C GLY A 16 4.45 18.20 9.76
N ILE A 17 3.18 18.21 10.15
CA ILE A 17 2.41 19.42 10.45
C ILE A 17 2.31 19.55 11.97
N LEU A 18 2.87 20.64 12.49
CA LEU A 18 2.85 20.91 13.93
C LEU A 18 1.43 21.19 14.44
N GLU A 19 1.24 21.12 15.76
CA GLU A 19 -0.07 21.37 16.38
C GLU A 19 -0.62 22.75 16.05
N ASN A 20 0.22 23.76 15.88
CA ASN A 20 -0.18 25.12 15.48
C ASN A 20 -0.46 25.28 13.97
N GLY A 21 -0.43 24.20 13.19
CA GLY A 21 -0.63 24.23 11.73
C GLY A 21 0.62 24.59 10.91
N THR A 22 1.79 24.75 11.52
CA THR A 22 3.03 25.01 10.77
C THR A 22 3.42 23.78 9.96
N ILE A 23 3.48 23.94 8.63
CA ILE A 23 3.91 22.90 7.69
C ILE A 23 5.44 22.87 7.61
N GLN A 24 6.06 21.82 8.16
CA GLN A 24 7.52 21.65 8.14
C GLN A 24 8.08 21.45 6.71
N PRO A 25 9.39 21.60 6.48
CA PRO A 25 10.00 21.22 5.20
C PRO A 25 9.75 19.75 4.86
N ASN A 26 9.63 19.43 3.57
CA ASN A 26 9.48 18.06 3.08
C ASN A 26 8.31 17.29 3.71
N VAL A 27 7.18 17.93 3.99
CA VAL A 27 5.95 17.24 4.39
C VAL A 27 5.28 16.65 3.15
N GLY A 28 4.78 15.42 3.18
CA GLY A 28 4.13 14.82 2.01
C GLY A 28 2.97 13.88 2.30
N GLY A 29 2.52 13.20 1.25
CA GLY A 29 1.24 12.48 1.20
C GLY A 29 1.20 11.09 1.81
N TYR A 30 1.91 10.83 2.91
CA TYR A 30 1.76 9.56 3.63
C TYR A 30 0.46 9.49 4.44
N LEU A 31 0.01 10.63 4.95
CA LEU A 31 -1.20 10.77 5.76
C LEU A 31 -2.00 11.97 5.24
N PRO A 32 -3.33 11.98 5.36
CA PRO A 32 -4.13 13.15 5.02
C PRO A 32 -3.74 14.33 5.93
N ILE A 33 -3.87 15.58 5.45
CA ILE A 33 -3.45 16.79 6.18
C ILE A 33 -4.01 16.83 7.61
N ILE A 34 -5.23 16.37 7.82
CA ILE A 34 -5.89 16.35 9.12
C ILE A 34 -5.21 15.42 10.14
N ASP A 35 -4.64 14.30 9.68
CA ASP A 35 -3.99 13.30 10.53
C ASP A 35 -2.47 13.50 10.63
N GLN A 36 -1.91 14.47 9.91
CA GLN A 36 -0.48 14.76 9.97
C GLN A 36 -0.11 15.39 11.32
N GLY A 37 0.73 14.67 12.05
CA GLY A 37 1.46 15.13 13.23
C GLY A 37 2.90 15.51 12.90
N SER A 38 3.82 15.35 13.85
CA SER A 38 5.24 15.68 13.70
C SER A 38 6.07 14.72 12.82
N GLY A 39 5.43 13.75 12.16
CA GLY A 39 6.08 12.77 11.31
C GLY A 39 5.07 11.94 10.52
N THR A 40 5.49 10.75 10.08
CA THR A 40 4.72 9.89 9.16
C THR A 40 4.02 8.71 9.84
N SER A 41 4.05 8.65 11.17
CA SER A 41 3.25 7.74 11.99
C SER A 41 1.92 8.40 12.34
N GLY A 42 0.81 7.69 12.23
CA GLY A 42 -0.49 8.29 12.50
C GLY A 42 -1.67 7.35 12.26
N PRO A 43 -2.89 7.81 12.55
CA PRO A 43 -4.10 7.05 12.30
C PRO A 43 -4.34 6.86 10.79
N CYS A 44 -5.31 6.03 10.45
CA CYS A 44 -5.59 5.58 9.09
C CYS A 44 -7.05 5.78 8.69
N ARG A 45 -7.79 6.73 9.31
CA ARG A 45 -9.26 6.84 9.19
C ARG A 45 -9.78 6.69 7.75
N TYR A 46 -9.18 7.42 6.81
CA TYR A 46 -9.59 7.36 5.40
C TYR A 46 -8.96 6.18 4.68
N ARG A 47 -7.78 5.72 5.11
CA ARG A 47 -7.08 4.56 4.50
C ARG A 47 -7.76 3.23 4.84
N GLN A 48 -8.60 3.17 5.87
CA GLN A 48 -9.49 2.03 6.13
C GLN A 48 -10.47 1.79 4.98
N SER A 49 -10.72 2.80 4.14
CA SER A 49 -11.56 2.64 2.94
C SER A 49 -10.95 1.69 1.90
N ILE A 50 -9.64 1.41 2.00
CA ILE A 50 -8.90 0.55 1.09
C ILE A 50 -8.55 -0.72 1.88
N PRO A 51 -9.08 -1.91 1.49
CA PRO A 51 -8.71 -3.17 2.13
C PRO A 51 -7.20 -3.33 2.19
N VAL A 52 -6.68 -3.97 3.24
CA VAL A 52 -5.24 -4.25 3.30
C VAL A 52 -4.90 -5.44 2.40
N VAL A 53 -5.74 -6.48 2.44
CA VAL A 53 -5.48 -7.80 1.85
C VAL A 53 -6.13 -7.93 0.46
N SER A 54 -6.88 -9.01 0.21
CA SER A 54 -7.57 -9.29 -1.06
C SER A 54 -8.40 -8.09 -1.56
N GLY A 55 -8.24 -7.78 -2.84
CA GLY A 55 -8.89 -6.67 -3.54
C GLY A 55 -8.41 -5.28 -3.11
N GLY A 56 -7.30 -5.20 -2.36
CA GLY A 56 -6.86 -4.00 -1.65
C GLY A 56 -5.44 -3.55 -1.94
N ARG A 57 -4.80 -2.95 -0.92
CA ARG A 57 -3.44 -2.40 -1.02
C ARG A 57 -2.41 -3.44 -1.39
N LEU A 58 -2.45 -4.62 -0.79
CA LEU A 58 -1.47 -5.67 -1.07
C LEU A 58 -1.53 -6.17 -2.52
N ASP A 59 -2.71 -6.23 -3.11
CA ASP A 59 -2.90 -6.65 -4.49
C ASP A 59 -2.30 -5.66 -5.49
N ILE A 60 -2.47 -4.37 -5.18
CA ILE A 60 -2.02 -3.26 -6.01
C ILE A 60 -0.55 -2.92 -5.74
N ASP A 61 -0.07 -3.18 -4.52
CA ASP A 61 1.31 -2.96 -4.12
C ASP A 61 2.21 -3.82 -5.00
N THR A 62 2.88 -3.15 -5.93
CA THR A 62 3.87 -3.69 -6.86
C THR A 62 3.33 -4.57 -8.00
N ASN A 63 2.00 -4.64 -8.20
CA ASN A 63 1.31 -5.56 -9.10
C ASN A 63 1.78 -7.02 -8.89
N PHE A 64 1.61 -7.54 -7.68
CA PHE A 64 1.87 -8.95 -7.32
C PHE A 64 3.26 -9.47 -7.71
N GLY A 65 4.30 -8.68 -7.43
CA GLY A 65 5.69 -9.08 -7.74
C GLY A 65 6.02 -9.25 -9.23
N PHE A 66 5.05 -9.22 -10.16
CA PHE A 66 5.28 -9.44 -11.59
C PHE A 66 6.09 -8.32 -12.23
N ARG A 67 6.05 -7.10 -11.65
CA ARG A 67 6.97 -6.03 -12.08
C ARG A 67 8.43 -6.52 -12.07
N ARG A 68 8.76 -7.49 -11.19
CA ARG A 68 10.09 -8.09 -11.07
C ARG A 68 10.35 -9.19 -12.10
N SER A 69 9.34 -9.71 -12.78
CA SER A 69 9.49 -10.60 -13.94
C SER A 69 9.45 -9.87 -15.28
N PHE A 70 9.06 -8.58 -15.30
CA PHE A 70 8.94 -7.83 -16.54
C PHE A 70 9.85 -6.59 -16.61
N LEU A 71 9.84 -5.73 -15.59
CA LEU A 71 10.54 -4.45 -15.65
C LEU A 71 12.04 -4.59 -15.39
N PRO A 72 12.89 -3.91 -16.19
CA PRO A 72 14.33 -3.87 -15.98
C PRO A 72 14.71 -3.12 -14.71
N GLN A 73 15.85 -3.48 -14.12
CA GLN A 73 16.41 -2.74 -12.98
C GLN A 73 17.27 -1.59 -13.47
N GLY A 74 16.67 -0.40 -13.60
CA GLY A 74 17.43 0.81 -13.91
C GLY A 74 18.48 1.18 -12.85
N SER A 75 19.44 2.03 -13.21
CA SER A 75 20.52 2.47 -12.32
C SER A 75 20.04 3.31 -11.13
N ARG A 76 18.91 4.02 -11.25
CA ARG A 76 18.29 4.75 -10.12
C ARG A 76 17.80 3.77 -9.07
N ARG A 77 18.20 3.99 -7.82
CA ARG A 77 17.83 3.18 -6.66
C ARG A 77 17.29 4.07 -5.55
N TYR A 78 16.28 3.57 -4.83
CA TYR A 78 15.90 4.16 -3.57
C TYR A 78 17.09 4.12 -2.61
N SER A 79 17.30 5.21 -1.88
CA SER A 79 18.19 5.24 -0.72
C SER A 79 17.54 6.10 0.35
N PRO A 80 17.45 5.60 1.60
CA PRO A 80 16.89 6.35 2.70
C PRO A 80 17.56 7.72 2.85
N LEU A 81 16.74 8.75 3.15
CA LEU A 81 17.13 10.17 3.25
C LEU A 81 17.77 10.79 2.00
N ARG A 82 17.83 10.07 0.87
CA ARG A 82 18.37 10.56 -0.41
C ARG A 82 17.35 10.55 -1.54
N GLN A 83 16.29 9.76 -1.41
CA GLN A 83 15.16 9.82 -2.31
C GLN A 83 14.55 11.23 -2.27
N PRO A 84 14.49 11.96 -3.41
CA PRO A 84 13.81 13.24 -3.45
C PRO A 84 12.37 13.10 -2.95
N THR A 85 11.94 14.09 -2.16
CA THR A 85 10.54 14.13 -1.73
C THR A 85 9.65 14.71 -2.82
N SER A 86 8.36 14.37 -2.82
CA SER A 86 7.39 14.95 -3.75
C SER A 86 7.39 16.47 -3.69
N GLN A 87 7.59 17.08 -2.50
CA GLN A 87 7.73 18.53 -2.38
C GLN A 87 8.96 19.08 -3.11
N GLN A 88 10.11 18.42 -2.98
CA GLN A 88 11.33 18.85 -3.68
C GLN A 88 11.17 18.77 -5.19
N VAL A 89 10.53 17.70 -5.68
CA VAL A 89 10.26 17.53 -7.11
C VAL A 89 9.26 18.57 -7.62
N LEU A 90 8.17 18.82 -6.90
CA LEU A 90 7.18 19.85 -7.24
C LEU A 90 7.82 21.24 -7.29
N ILE A 91 8.59 21.63 -6.27
CA ILE A 91 9.29 22.91 -6.22
C ILE A 91 10.26 23.04 -7.40
N LYS A 92 11.08 22.01 -7.65
CA LYS A 92 12.07 22.01 -8.75
C LYS A 92 11.39 22.10 -10.12
N ALA A 93 10.28 21.40 -10.34
CA ALA A 93 9.58 21.40 -11.61
C ALA A 93 8.83 22.73 -11.85
N ILE A 94 8.06 23.18 -10.87
CA ILE A 94 7.19 24.36 -10.99
C ILE A 94 8.00 25.66 -10.97
N SER A 95 9.16 25.71 -10.31
CA SER A 95 10.03 26.90 -10.32
C SER A 95 10.65 27.19 -11.70
N LYS A 96 10.73 26.21 -12.61
CA LYS A 96 11.34 26.39 -13.94
C LYS A 96 10.48 27.19 -14.92
N GLY A 97 9.19 27.33 -14.66
CA GLY A 97 8.27 28.07 -15.51
C GLY A 97 6.88 27.45 -15.57
N PRO A 98 6.02 27.97 -16.46
CA PRO A 98 4.65 27.50 -16.64
C PRO A 98 4.59 25.98 -16.90
N ILE A 99 3.77 25.26 -16.12
CA ILE A 99 3.61 23.81 -16.21
C ILE A 99 2.15 23.39 -16.01
N ASN A 100 1.75 22.28 -16.63
CA ASN A 100 0.48 21.61 -16.34
C ASN A 100 0.71 20.51 -15.30
N VAL A 101 -0.16 20.40 -14.31
CA VAL A 101 -0.06 19.39 -13.24
C VAL A 101 -1.17 18.36 -13.42
N PHE A 102 -0.80 17.08 -13.48
CA PHE A 102 -1.75 15.98 -13.55
C PHE A 102 -1.82 15.32 -12.17
N ILE A 103 -3.02 15.14 -11.64
CA ILE A 103 -3.27 14.50 -10.35
C ILE A 103 -4.14 13.26 -10.61
N THR A 104 -3.54 12.09 -10.44
CA THR A 104 -4.23 10.79 -10.58
C THR A 104 -4.53 10.11 -9.24
N GLY A 105 -4.14 10.74 -8.14
CA GLY A 105 -4.25 10.18 -6.79
C GLY A 105 -4.71 11.22 -5.77
N ILE A 106 -4.53 10.88 -4.49
CA ILE A 106 -4.89 11.76 -3.38
C ILE A 106 -4.12 13.10 -3.45
N HIS A 107 -4.84 14.20 -3.19
CA HIS A 107 -4.40 15.58 -3.44
C HIS A 107 -3.33 16.11 -2.47
N THR A 108 -2.99 15.37 -1.41
CA THR A 108 -2.19 15.82 -0.27
C THR A 108 -0.89 16.52 -0.66
N ASN A 109 -0.11 15.94 -1.59
CA ASN A 109 1.17 16.52 -1.99
C ASN A 109 1.00 17.91 -2.64
N LEU A 110 0.03 18.07 -3.54
CA LEU A 110 -0.20 19.36 -4.21
C LEU A 110 -0.87 20.36 -3.26
N GLY A 111 -1.84 19.91 -2.44
CA GLY A 111 -2.47 20.76 -1.43
C GLY A 111 -1.44 21.38 -0.48
N ILE A 112 -0.54 20.56 0.07
CA ILE A 112 0.57 21.04 0.91
C ILE A 112 1.49 21.98 0.14
N PHE A 113 1.82 21.65 -1.12
CA PHE A 113 2.69 22.49 -1.95
C PHE A 113 2.09 23.89 -2.13
N LEU A 114 0.80 23.98 -2.44
CA LEU A 114 0.09 25.25 -2.64
C LEU A 114 0.01 26.08 -1.36
N MET A 115 -0.29 25.43 -0.23
CA MET A 115 -0.32 26.09 1.09
C MET A 115 1.07 26.64 1.48
N LYS A 116 2.14 25.91 1.17
CA LYS A 116 3.50 26.27 1.58
C LYS A 116 4.22 27.21 0.59
N ASN A 117 3.91 27.13 -0.69
CA ASN A 117 4.59 27.85 -1.76
C ASN A 117 3.61 28.69 -2.61
N PRO A 118 2.83 29.61 -2.00
CA PRO A 118 1.79 30.36 -2.73
C PRO A 118 2.37 31.21 -3.86
N HIS A 119 3.62 31.66 -3.75
CA HIS A 119 4.32 32.44 -4.78
C HIS A 119 4.63 31.64 -6.06
N LEU A 120 4.67 30.30 -5.99
CA LEU A 120 4.90 29.42 -7.14
C LEU A 120 3.62 29.01 -7.87
N LYS A 121 2.45 29.22 -7.26
CA LYS A 121 1.14 28.92 -7.84
C LYS A 121 0.96 29.49 -9.24
N LYS A 122 1.46 30.71 -9.48
CA LYS A 122 1.41 31.41 -10.78
C LYS A 122 2.11 30.68 -11.92
N ASN A 123 2.99 29.72 -11.61
CA ASN A 123 3.67 28.90 -12.60
C ASN A 123 2.89 27.64 -12.95
N ILE A 124 1.75 27.37 -12.30
CA ILE A 124 0.87 26.27 -12.69
C ILE A 124 -0.16 26.84 -13.67
N LYS A 125 -0.10 26.41 -14.93
CA LYS A 125 -1.00 26.86 -15.99
C LYS A 125 -2.38 26.22 -15.85
N HIS A 126 -2.41 24.92 -15.58
CA HIS A 126 -3.63 24.12 -15.52
C HIS A 126 -3.43 22.90 -14.63
N ILE A 127 -4.48 22.45 -13.96
CA ILE A 127 -4.51 21.22 -13.18
C ILE A 127 -5.54 20.25 -13.81
N TYR A 128 -5.10 19.04 -14.13
CA TYR A 128 -5.97 17.96 -14.60
C TYR A 128 -6.10 16.94 -13.48
N ILE A 129 -7.33 16.62 -13.09
CA ILE A 129 -7.62 15.79 -11.91
C ILE A 129 -8.41 14.56 -12.35
N MET A 130 -7.93 13.37 -11.99
CA MET A 130 -8.78 12.18 -11.94
C MET A 130 -9.33 12.05 -10.52
N GLY A 131 -10.65 12.09 -10.40
CA GLY A 131 -11.34 11.92 -9.13
C GLY A 131 -12.61 12.77 -9.04
N GLY A 132 -13.33 12.62 -7.93
CA GLY A 132 -14.63 13.25 -7.72
C GLY A 132 -15.75 12.60 -8.53
N GLY A 133 -16.99 13.02 -8.25
CA GLY A 133 -18.21 12.59 -8.93
C GLY A 133 -19.32 13.60 -8.65
N VAL A 134 -19.60 14.48 -9.61
CA VAL A 134 -20.47 15.65 -9.41
C VAL A 134 -21.94 15.28 -9.63
N ARG A 135 -22.23 14.74 -10.80
CA ARG A 135 -23.54 14.23 -11.25
C ARG A 135 -23.42 12.76 -11.65
N SER A 136 -22.40 12.08 -11.13
CA SER A 136 -22.09 10.69 -11.48
C SER A 136 -23.30 9.80 -11.28
N LYS A 137 -23.59 9.02 -12.32
CA LYS A 137 -24.60 7.97 -12.30
C LYS A 137 -23.92 6.62 -12.16
N ASN A 138 -24.52 5.72 -11.39
CA ASN A 138 -24.04 4.34 -11.33
C ASN A 138 -24.23 3.66 -12.71
N PRO A 139 -23.16 3.19 -13.37
CA PRO A 139 -23.25 2.60 -14.71
C PRO A 139 -23.80 1.16 -14.69
N THR A 140 -23.68 0.45 -13.57
CA THR A 140 -24.13 -0.94 -13.43
C THR A 140 -25.41 -0.96 -12.59
N GLY A 141 -26.55 -1.09 -13.26
CA GLY A 141 -27.82 -1.32 -12.58
C GLY A 141 -27.68 -2.45 -11.56
N CYS A 142 -28.23 -2.22 -10.37
CA CYS A 142 -28.12 -3.03 -9.15
C CYS A 142 -28.36 -4.53 -9.30
N CYS A 143 -29.17 -4.87 -10.29
CA CYS A 143 -29.54 -6.21 -10.67
C CYS A 143 -29.84 -6.12 -12.17
N PRO A 144 -29.35 -7.05 -13.01
CA PRO A 144 -29.88 -7.21 -14.36
C PRO A 144 -31.41 -7.29 -14.31
N LYS A 145 -32.11 -6.88 -15.37
CA LYS A 145 -33.60 -6.96 -15.44
C LYS A 145 -34.17 -8.36 -15.13
N ASN A 146 -33.34 -9.41 -15.16
CA ASN A 146 -33.70 -10.81 -14.93
C ASN A 146 -33.13 -11.42 -13.62
N ALA A 147 -32.67 -10.63 -12.64
CA ALA A 147 -32.08 -11.17 -11.42
C ALA A 147 -33.14 -11.80 -10.47
N THR A 148 -32.76 -12.88 -9.79
CA THR A 148 -33.55 -13.55 -8.76
C THR A 148 -33.73 -12.67 -7.50
N SER A 149 -34.73 -12.99 -6.68
CA SER A 149 -35.07 -12.29 -5.42
C SER A 149 -33.97 -12.28 -4.35
N SER A 150 -32.84 -12.93 -4.59
CA SER A 150 -31.62 -12.93 -3.77
C SER A 150 -30.66 -11.78 -4.09
N CYS A 151 -30.93 -10.96 -5.12
CA CYS A 151 -30.11 -9.79 -5.43
C CYS A 151 -30.32 -8.71 -4.35
N ILE A 152 -29.38 -8.62 -3.40
CA ILE A 152 -29.39 -7.59 -2.36
C ILE A 152 -28.71 -6.34 -2.95
N PRO A 153 -29.43 -5.22 -3.15
CA PRO A 153 -28.86 -3.99 -3.69
C PRO A 153 -28.05 -3.28 -2.60
N GLN A 154 -26.83 -3.73 -2.33
CA GLN A 154 -25.96 -3.07 -1.35
C GLN A 154 -25.20 -1.86 -1.93
N GLN A 155 -25.22 -1.64 -3.25
CA GLN A 155 -24.36 -0.65 -3.94
C GLN A 155 -25.16 0.25 -4.90
N CYS A 156 -26.30 0.76 -4.43
CA CYS A 156 -27.38 1.22 -5.30
C CYS A 156 -27.87 2.62 -4.98
N GLY A 157 -27.23 3.58 -5.63
CA GLY A 157 -27.59 4.99 -5.68
C GLY A 157 -26.50 5.71 -6.45
N ASN A 158 -26.77 6.92 -6.95
CA ASN A 158 -25.68 7.82 -7.30
C ASN A 158 -24.78 8.00 -6.06
N HIS A 159 -23.52 8.35 -6.28
CA HIS A 159 -22.82 9.46 -5.62
C HIS A 159 -21.29 9.23 -5.55
N GLY A 160 -20.79 8.00 -5.33
CA GLY A 160 -19.34 7.75 -5.17
C GLY A 160 -18.84 6.37 -5.62
N ASN A 161 -17.55 6.07 -5.40
CA ASN A 161 -16.95 4.74 -5.66
C ASN A 161 -16.37 4.08 -4.40
N MET A 162 -16.66 4.61 -3.20
CA MET A 162 -16.17 4.05 -1.94
C MET A 162 -16.62 2.60 -1.73
N PHE A 163 -15.69 1.63 -1.72
CA PHE A 163 -16.04 0.21 -1.52
C PHE A 163 -16.35 -0.14 -0.06
N THR A 164 -15.39 -0.02 0.85
CA THR A 164 -15.55 -0.52 2.24
C THR A 164 -16.25 0.48 3.16
N THR A 165 -16.29 1.76 2.78
CA THR A 165 -16.93 2.85 3.53
C THR A 165 -18.24 3.33 2.91
N PHE A 166 -18.77 2.63 1.90
CA PHE A 166 -20.04 2.98 1.25
C PHE A 166 -21.17 3.23 2.25
N ARG A 167 -21.26 2.39 3.29
CA ARG A 167 -22.34 2.48 4.29
C ARG A 167 -22.34 3.78 5.09
N SER A 168 -21.17 4.35 5.38
CA SER A 168 -21.04 5.60 6.16
C SER A 168 -20.88 6.84 5.27
N ASN A 169 -20.29 6.68 4.09
CA ASN A 169 -20.09 7.75 3.10
C ASN A 169 -20.27 7.18 1.68
N PRO A 170 -21.50 7.18 1.15
CA PRO A 170 -21.80 6.71 -0.20
C PRO A 170 -21.46 7.75 -1.28
N TYR A 171 -21.03 8.96 -0.90
CA TYR A 171 -20.97 10.10 -1.81
C TYR A 171 -19.60 10.39 -2.40
N ALA A 172 -18.52 9.97 -1.74
CA ALA A 172 -17.20 10.39 -2.14
C ALA A 172 -16.59 9.51 -3.25
N GLU A 173 -15.66 10.10 -3.98
CA GLU A 173 -14.71 9.33 -4.79
C GLU A 173 -13.41 9.16 -3.99
N PHE A 174 -12.73 8.01 -4.14
CA PHE A 174 -11.55 7.61 -3.37
C PHE A 174 -10.45 8.67 -3.24
N ASN A 175 -10.03 9.31 -4.33
CA ASN A 175 -8.94 10.30 -4.31
C ASN A 175 -9.32 11.56 -3.54
N PHE A 176 -10.59 11.96 -3.59
CA PHE A 176 -11.10 13.09 -2.81
C PHE A 176 -11.36 12.71 -1.35
N PHE A 177 -11.91 11.52 -1.08
CA PHE A 177 -12.09 10.98 0.27
C PHE A 177 -10.76 10.78 1.01
N GLY A 178 -9.71 10.41 0.28
CA GLY A 178 -8.40 10.13 0.87
C GLY A 178 -7.76 11.33 1.57
N ASP A 179 -8.07 12.56 1.16
CA ASP A 179 -7.70 13.81 1.85
C ASP A 179 -8.63 14.97 1.41
N PRO A 180 -9.83 15.07 1.99
CA PRO A 180 -10.84 16.04 1.56
C PRO A 180 -10.36 17.49 1.70
N PHE A 181 -9.59 17.77 2.75
CA PHE A 181 -9.06 19.10 2.98
C PHE A 181 -8.02 19.48 1.92
N ALA A 182 -7.11 18.57 1.55
CA ALA A 182 -6.18 18.84 0.45
C ALA A 182 -6.90 19.00 -0.90
N ALA A 183 -7.91 18.18 -1.17
CA ALA A 183 -8.71 18.31 -2.39
C ALA A 183 -9.41 19.68 -2.45
N TYR A 184 -9.98 20.15 -1.34
CA TYR A 184 -10.53 21.50 -1.22
C TYR A 184 -9.48 22.57 -1.53
N GLN A 185 -8.28 22.48 -0.93
CA GLN A 185 -7.20 23.45 -1.19
C GLN A 185 -6.76 23.50 -2.67
N VAL A 186 -6.80 22.36 -3.37
CA VAL A 186 -6.48 22.29 -4.81
C VAL A 186 -7.61 22.88 -5.65
N ILE A 187 -8.87 22.50 -5.41
CA ILE A 187 -10.03 23.01 -6.16
C ILE A 187 -10.17 24.52 -5.99
N HIS A 188 -10.07 25.00 -4.74
CA HIS A 188 -10.14 26.42 -4.40
C HIS A 188 -8.84 27.18 -4.64
N SER A 189 -7.88 26.56 -5.32
CA SER A 189 -6.64 27.24 -5.67
C SER A 189 -6.90 28.40 -6.61
N GLY A 190 -7.93 28.42 -7.46
CA GLY A 190 -8.09 29.46 -8.48
C GLY A 190 -7.11 29.34 -9.65
N ILE A 191 -6.44 28.19 -9.77
CA ILE A 191 -5.80 27.74 -11.01
C ILE A 191 -6.89 27.09 -11.89
N PRO A 192 -6.86 27.23 -13.23
CA PRO A 192 -7.77 26.50 -14.10
C PRO A 192 -7.70 24.99 -13.89
N ILE A 193 -8.88 24.35 -13.77
CA ILE A 193 -8.99 22.91 -13.48
C ILE A 193 -9.86 22.22 -14.52
N THR A 194 -9.39 21.06 -14.97
CA THR A 194 -10.20 20.05 -15.65
C THR A 194 -10.39 18.84 -14.75
N LEU A 195 -11.63 18.49 -14.46
CA LEU A 195 -11.99 17.35 -13.62
C LEU A 195 -12.47 16.20 -14.50
N VAL A 196 -11.81 15.06 -14.40
CA VAL A 196 -12.22 13.78 -15.00
C VAL A 196 -12.73 12.89 -13.88
N GLY A 197 -13.97 13.14 -13.49
CA GLY A 197 -14.65 12.44 -12.41
C GLY A 197 -15.36 11.17 -12.86
N LEU A 198 -16.00 10.52 -11.89
CA LEU A 198 -16.83 9.34 -12.09
C LEU A 198 -17.94 9.57 -13.13
N ASP A 199 -18.39 10.81 -13.30
CA ASP A 199 -19.32 11.25 -14.34
C ASP A 199 -18.95 10.70 -15.72
N ALA A 200 -17.72 10.95 -16.18
CA ALA A 200 -17.23 10.45 -17.45
C ALA A 200 -16.65 9.04 -17.34
N THR A 201 -15.89 8.74 -16.29
CA THR A 201 -15.16 7.47 -16.25
C THR A 201 -16.07 6.25 -16.10
N ASN A 202 -17.24 6.40 -15.49
CA ASN A 202 -18.26 5.36 -15.44
C ASN A 202 -18.87 5.02 -16.81
N THR A 203 -18.63 5.85 -17.84
CA THR A 203 -19.17 5.62 -19.19
C THR A 203 -18.19 4.89 -20.12
N ILE A 204 -17.04 4.46 -19.60
CA ILE A 204 -15.97 3.76 -20.33
C ILE A 204 -15.47 2.51 -19.57
N PRO A 205 -16.34 1.52 -19.30
CA PRO A 205 -15.90 0.23 -18.75
C PRO A 205 -15.02 -0.51 -19.75
N ILE A 206 -14.11 -1.33 -19.24
CA ILE A 206 -13.30 -2.26 -20.04
C ILE A 206 -14.22 -3.38 -20.53
N THR A 207 -14.64 -3.34 -21.79
CA THR A 207 -15.49 -4.40 -22.37
C THR A 207 -14.69 -5.66 -22.67
N LYS A 208 -15.40 -6.78 -22.88
CA LYS A 208 -14.79 -8.03 -23.31
C LYS A 208 -14.11 -7.86 -24.67
N GLU A 209 -14.77 -7.15 -25.59
CA GLU A 209 -14.26 -6.84 -26.93
C GLU A 209 -12.97 -6.02 -26.86
N PHE A 210 -12.92 -5.00 -25.99
CA PHE A 210 -11.68 -4.24 -25.76
C PHE A 210 -10.58 -5.14 -25.22
N PHE A 211 -10.87 -5.98 -24.22
CA PHE A 211 -9.88 -6.86 -23.61
C PHE A 211 -9.29 -7.86 -24.61
N GLU A 212 -10.14 -8.54 -25.40
CA GLU A 212 -9.71 -9.47 -26.44
C GLU A 212 -8.96 -8.76 -27.59
N THR A 213 -9.36 -7.53 -27.91
CA THR A 213 -8.64 -6.72 -28.90
C THR A 213 -7.27 -6.32 -28.37
N PHE A 214 -7.17 -5.90 -27.12
CA PHE A 214 -5.88 -5.61 -26.51
C PHE A 214 -5.00 -6.87 -26.46
N GLU A 215 -5.57 -8.03 -26.13
CA GLU A 215 -4.84 -9.30 -26.13
C GLU A 215 -4.12 -9.55 -27.48
N LYS A 216 -4.80 -9.26 -28.59
CA LYS A 216 -4.27 -9.44 -29.95
C LYS A 216 -3.29 -8.33 -30.39
N ASN A 217 -3.32 -7.15 -29.75
CA ASN A 217 -2.59 -5.95 -30.15
C ASN A 217 -1.51 -5.54 -29.11
N GLN A 218 -0.54 -6.43 -28.87
CA GLN A 218 0.59 -6.21 -27.95
C GLN A 218 1.95 -6.22 -28.68
N HIS A 219 2.11 -5.33 -29.65
CA HIS A 219 3.27 -5.31 -30.54
C HIS A 219 4.52 -4.67 -29.90
N THR A 220 4.36 -3.99 -28.76
CA THR A 220 5.46 -3.36 -28.00
C THR A 220 5.59 -3.97 -26.61
N TYR A 221 6.75 -3.81 -25.98
CA TYR A 221 6.98 -4.27 -24.60
C TYR A 221 6.09 -3.54 -23.59
N GLU A 222 5.81 -2.26 -23.84
CA GLU A 222 4.86 -1.44 -23.09
C GLU A 222 3.46 -2.07 -23.11
N ALA A 223 2.96 -2.39 -24.31
CA ALA A 223 1.65 -2.99 -24.49
C ALA A 223 1.56 -4.35 -23.79
N GLN A 224 2.59 -5.18 -23.91
CA GLN A 224 2.68 -6.47 -23.21
C GLN A 224 2.65 -6.33 -21.69
N TYR A 225 3.42 -5.37 -21.14
CA TYR A 225 3.43 -5.09 -19.71
C TYR A 225 2.05 -4.68 -19.21
N ILE A 226 1.41 -3.73 -19.91
CA ILE A 226 0.11 -3.17 -19.52
C ILE A 226 -0.99 -4.22 -19.64
N PHE A 227 -1.02 -5.00 -20.74
CA PHE A 227 -1.98 -6.07 -20.89
C PHE A 227 -1.82 -7.13 -19.80
N LYS A 228 -0.58 -7.51 -19.46
CA LYS A 228 -0.32 -8.46 -18.37
C LYS A 228 -0.82 -7.94 -17.01
N SER A 229 -0.58 -6.66 -16.71
CA SER A 229 -1.17 -6.00 -15.54
C SER A 229 -2.70 -6.08 -15.54
N LEU A 230 -3.32 -5.81 -16.70
CA LEU A 230 -4.77 -5.85 -16.85
C LEU A 230 -5.35 -7.26 -16.73
N LYS A 231 -4.71 -8.26 -17.35
CA LYS A 231 -5.06 -9.68 -17.25
C LYS A 231 -5.02 -10.13 -15.79
N MET A 232 -4.00 -9.74 -15.03
CA MET A 232 -3.93 -10.06 -13.61
C MET A 232 -5.08 -9.45 -12.81
N ALA A 233 -5.44 -8.19 -13.07
CA ALA A 233 -6.63 -7.58 -12.47
C ALA A 233 -7.93 -8.28 -12.89
N ARG A 234 -8.03 -8.79 -14.12
CA ARG A 234 -9.16 -9.59 -14.59
C ARG A 234 -9.25 -10.92 -13.85
N ASP A 235 -8.11 -11.57 -13.65
CA ASP A 235 -7.98 -12.93 -13.12
C ASP A 235 -8.20 -12.99 -11.59
N THR A 236 -8.19 -11.85 -10.88
CA THR A 236 -8.61 -11.80 -9.47
C THR A 236 -10.13 -11.77 -9.30
N TRP A 237 -10.90 -11.51 -10.36
CA TRP A 237 -12.36 -11.51 -10.32
C TRP A 237 -12.92 -12.91 -10.57
N PHE A 238 -13.92 -13.30 -9.78
CA PHE A 238 -14.56 -14.63 -9.87
C PHE A 238 -15.44 -14.80 -11.11
N ASP A 239 -16.05 -13.71 -11.60
CA ASP A 239 -17.04 -13.71 -12.68
C ASP A 239 -16.72 -12.67 -13.77
N ASP A 240 -17.58 -12.55 -14.78
CA ASP A 240 -17.44 -11.63 -15.90
C ASP A 240 -17.88 -10.18 -15.58
N GLN A 241 -18.22 -9.85 -14.33
CA GLN A 241 -18.55 -8.47 -13.95
C GLN A 241 -17.37 -7.52 -14.13
N PHE A 242 -16.14 -8.03 -14.19
CA PHE A 242 -14.98 -7.23 -14.57
C PHE A 242 -15.23 -6.44 -15.86
N PHE A 243 -15.89 -7.05 -16.86
CA PHE A 243 -16.10 -6.41 -18.15
C PHE A 243 -17.19 -5.32 -18.15
N THR A 244 -17.89 -5.16 -17.03
CA THR A 244 -18.92 -4.13 -16.85
C THR A 244 -18.57 -3.14 -15.74
N SER A 245 -17.63 -3.49 -14.85
CA SER A 245 -17.40 -2.80 -13.58
C SER A 245 -15.94 -2.37 -13.36
N TYR A 246 -15.03 -2.70 -14.28
CA TYR A 246 -13.65 -2.23 -14.24
C TYR A 246 -13.45 -1.10 -15.27
N PHE A 247 -12.79 -0.01 -14.86
CA PHE A 247 -12.71 1.22 -15.63
C PHE A 247 -11.27 1.74 -15.72
N MET A 248 -10.94 2.39 -16.85
CA MET A 248 -9.60 2.91 -17.13
C MET A 248 -9.39 4.35 -16.65
N TRP A 249 -9.71 4.64 -15.38
CA TRP A 249 -9.74 5.97 -14.78
C TRP A 249 -8.55 6.88 -15.11
N ASP A 250 -7.35 6.51 -14.65
CA ASP A 250 -6.13 7.32 -14.74
C ASP A 250 -5.68 7.53 -16.19
N SER A 251 -5.78 6.47 -16.99
CA SER A 251 -5.38 6.52 -18.39
C SER A 251 -6.36 7.37 -19.21
N PHE A 252 -7.66 7.25 -18.97
CA PHE A 252 -8.68 8.08 -19.62
C PHE A 252 -8.47 9.56 -19.30
N MET A 253 -8.18 9.90 -18.04
CA MET A 253 -7.78 11.28 -17.67
C MET A 253 -6.57 11.75 -18.47
N SER A 254 -5.55 10.90 -18.63
CA SER A 254 -4.36 11.23 -19.43
C SER A 254 -4.70 11.51 -20.91
N GLY A 255 -5.65 10.76 -21.48
CA GLY A 255 -6.19 11.01 -22.82
C GLY A 255 -6.91 12.36 -22.92
N VAL A 256 -7.87 12.60 -22.03
CA VAL A 256 -8.65 13.85 -21.96
C VAL A 256 -7.71 15.05 -21.79
N ALA A 257 -6.74 14.98 -20.88
CA ALA A 257 -5.79 16.05 -20.64
C ALA A 257 -4.90 16.32 -21.87
N THR A 258 -4.41 15.27 -22.52
CA THR A 258 -3.57 15.40 -23.73
C THR A 258 -4.35 16.04 -24.88
N SER A 259 -5.60 15.65 -25.09
CA SER A 259 -6.48 16.25 -26.10
C SER A 259 -6.73 17.73 -25.78
N ALA A 260 -7.09 18.06 -24.54
CA ALA A 260 -7.33 19.44 -24.11
C ALA A 260 -6.09 20.34 -24.30
N ILE A 261 -4.89 19.85 -23.94
CA ILE A 261 -3.64 20.60 -24.15
C ILE A 261 -3.43 20.89 -25.63
N ARG A 262 -3.67 19.91 -26.52
CA ARG A 262 -3.54 20.09 -27.97
C ARG A 262 -4.59 21.05 -28.53
N SER A 263 -5.83 20.96 -28.08
CA SER A 263 -6.95 21.78 -28.56
C SER A 263 -6.78 23.27 -28.22
N ILE A 264 -6.34 23.57 -26.98
CA ILE A 264 -6.02 24.93 -26.54
C ILE A 264 -4.92 25.56 -27.41
N HIS A 265 -3.94 24.77 -27.86
CA HIS A 265 -2.91 25.26 -28.79
C HIS A 265 -3.48 25.63 -30.18
N ASN A 266 -4.58 25.00 -30.57
CA ASN A 266 -5.26 25.20 -31.85
C ASN A 266 -6.40 26.24 -31.77
N GLY A 267 -6.71 26.77 -30.58
CA GLY A 267 -7.78 27.76 -30.37
C GLY A 267 -9.19 27.16 -30.31
N ASP A 268 -9.31 25.86 -30.09
CA ASP A 268 -10.57 25.13 -29.93
C ASP A 268 -10.73 24.67 -28.46
N ASP A 269 -11.97 24.64 -27.97
CA ASP A 269 -12.33 24.16 -26.61
C ASP A 269 -12.95 22.74 -26.67
N THR A 270 -12.84 22.07 -27.80
CA THR A 270 -13.29 20.68 -27.95
C THR A 270 -12.28 19.69 -27.35
N ASN A 271 -12.79 18.53 -26.93
CA ASN A 271 -12.00 17.37 -26.50
C ASN A 271 -12.32 16.16 -27.37
N ASP A 272 -11.31 15.42 -27.81
CA ASP A 272 -11.46 14.28 -28.71
C ASP A 272 -12.17 13.09 -28.03
N PHE A 273 -12.00 12.95 -26.72
CA PHE A 273 -12.37 11.72 -26.00
C PHE A 273 -13.53 11.89 -25.03
N ALA A 274 -13.87 13.13 -24.65
CA ALA A 274 -14.91 13.41 -23.68
C ALA A 274 -15.84 14.56 -24.10
N GLU A 275 -17.09 14.47 -23.66
CA GLU A 275 -17.99 15.61 -23.57
C GLU A 275 -17.59 16.44 -22.34
N MET A 276 -17.60 17.76 -22.50
CA MET A 276 -17.09 18.68 -21.48
C MET A 276 -18.13 19.74 -21.13
N GLU A 277 -18.24 20.09 -19.84
CA GLU A 277 -19.17 21.09 -19.32
C GLU A 277 -18.51 21.92 -18.21
N TYR A 278 -18.80 23.22 -18.15
CA TYR A 278 -18.43 24.01 -16.99
C TYR A 278 -19.46 23.87 -15.87
N ILE A 279 -19.04 23.39 -14.71
CA ILE A 279 -19.91 23.18 -13.54
C ILE A 279 -19.32 23.93 -12.34
N ASN A 280 -20.19 24.54 -11.54
CA ASN A 280 -19.80 25.21 -10.29
C ASN A 280 -19.84 24.21 -9.14
N ILE A 281 -18.68 23.90 -8.55
CA ILE A 281 -18.54 22.85 -7.54
C ILE A 281 -17.79 23.32 -6.30
N THR A 282 -17.88 22.54 -5.23
CA THR A 282 -17.01 22.61 -4.05
C THR A 282 -16.70 21.21 -3.53
N VAL A 283 -15.80 21.11 -2.54
CA VAL A 283 -15.45 19.85 -1.87
C VAL A 283 -15.90 19.90 -0.42
N ILE A 284 -16.70 18.94 0.01
CA ILE A 284 -17.13 18.87 1.41
C ILE A 284 -15.98 18.30 2.26
N THR A 285 -15.49 19.10 3.21
CA THR A 285 -14.37 18.71 4.08
C THR A 285 -14.79 18.27 5.47
N SER A 286 -16.01 18.61 5.87
CA SER A 286 -16.59 18.27 7.18
C SER A 286 -18.12 18.38 7.14
N ASN A 287 -18.78 17.70 8.07
CA ASN A 287 -20.24 17.53 8.13
C ASN A 287 -20.86 18.42 9.21
N GLN A 288 -22.03 18.99 8.92
CA GLN A 288 -22.79 19.79 9.89
C GLN A 288 -23.20 18.97 11.12
N PRO A 289 -23.38 19.60 12.30
CA PRO A 289 -23.31 21.05 12.56
C PRO A 289 -21.89 21.60 12.65
N TYR A 290 -21.66 22.79 12.09
CA TYR A 290 -20.37 23.47 12.15
C TYR A 290 -20.15 24.17 13.49
N GLY A 291 -18.90 24.17 13.96
CA GLY A 291 -18.47 24.82 15.20
C GLY A 291 -18.69 24.01 16.47
N ILE A 292 -19.26 22.80 16.35
CA ILE A 292 -19.40 21.86 17.47
C ILE A 292 -18.19 20.92 17.46
N SER A 293 -17.46 20.88 18.58
CA SER A 293 -16.31 19.98 18.75
C SER A 293 -16.76 18.68 19.42
N ASP A 294 -16.75 17.59 18.66
CA ASP A 294 -16.95 16.21 19.14
C ASP A 294 -15.64 15.40 19.21
N GLY A 295 -14.53 16.05 18.84
CA GLY A 295 -13.19 15.49 18.86
C GLY A 295 -12.74 14.80 17.57
N SER A 296 -13.63 14.65 16.59
CA SER A 296 -13.34 14.01 15.30
C SER A 296 -12.39 14.83 14.42
N ASN A 297 -12.47 16.15 14.53
CA ASN A 297 -11.77 17.11 13.68
C ASN A 297 -10.56 17.75 14.39
N THR A 298 -9.38 17.18 14.17
CA THR A 298 -8.10 17.58 14.79
C THR A 298 -7.55 18.93 14.32
N ILE A 299 -8.15 19.54 13.29
CA ILE A 299 -7.85 20.93 12.89
C ILE A 299 -8.34 21.91 13.98
N PHE A 300 -9.45 21.57 14.66
CA PHE A 300 -10.10 22.43 15.65
C PHE A 300 -9.98 21.89 17.09
N ASN A 301 -10.03 20.56 17.27
CA ASN A 301 -10.08 19.93 18.58
C ASN A 301 -8.84 20.24 19.44
N GLY A 302 -9.08 20.58 20.73
CA GLY A 302 -8.03 20.78 21.73
C GLY A 302 -7.17 22.04 21.54
N GLN A 303 -7.46 22.88 20.54
CA GLN A 303 -6.64 24.04 20.19
C GLN A 303 -7.34 25.37 20.49
N LYS A 304 -6.59 26.33 21.06
CA LYS A 304 -7.10 27.71 21.25
C LYS A 304 -7.36 28.42 19.91
N ILE A 305 -6.49 28.17 18.93
CA ILE A 305 -6.52 28.71 17.57
C ILE A 305 -6.52 27.52 16.60
N PRO A 306 -7.52 27.38 15.70
CA PRO A 306 -7.54 26.30 14.72
C PRO A 306 -6.31 26.29 13.82
N LYS A 307 -5.88 25.10 13.38
CA LYS A 307 -4.81 24.98 12.38
C LYS A 307 -5.15 25.78 11.13
N PHE A 308 -4.12 26.34 10.51
CA PHE A 308 -4.21 27.10 9.25
C PHE A 308 -5.10 28.37 9.33
N GLY A 309 -5.46 28.83 10.53
CA GLY A 309 -6.25 30.06 10.71
C GLY A 309 -7.70 29.93 10.27
N LEU A 310 -8.26 28.72 10.23
CA LEU A 310 -9.62 28.47 9.78
C LEU A 310 -10.67 29.01 10.77
N ALA A 311 -11.81 29.44 10.23
CA ALA A 311 -12.91 30.00 11.03
C ALA A 311 -13.59 28.93 11.89
N LYS A 312 -13.76 29.21 13.19
CA LYS A 312 -14.35 28.27 14.16
C LYS A 312 -15.78 27.83 13.84
N ASN A 313 -16.55 28.64 13.12
CA ASN A 313 -17.93 28.33 12.70
C ASN A 313 -18.05 28.24 11.17
N GLY A 314 -16.93 27.98 10.47
CA GLY A 314 -16.90 27.86 9.01
C GLY A 314 -17.20 26.44 8.52
N VAL A 315 -17.24 26.27 7.19
CA VAL A 315 -17.56 25.00 6.52
C VAL A 315 -16.60 23.84 6.81
N HIS A 316 -15.44 24.14 7.41
CA HIS A 316 -14.43 23.16 7.79
C HIS A 316 -14.53 22.70 9.26
N SER A 317 -15.38 23.33 10.08
CA SER A 317 -15.40 23.12 11.53
C SER A 317 -16.47 22.14 12.01
N GLY A 318 -16.94 21.27 11.12
CA GLY A 318 -17.89 20.21 11.43
C GLY A 318 -17.22 18.90 11.82
N HIS A 319 -18.04 17.86 11.92
CA HIS A 319 -17.62 16.48 12.13
C HIS A 319 -16.82 15.96 10.94
N VAL A 320 -15.73 15.25 11.20
CA VAL A 320 -14.92 14.59 10.19
C VAL A 320 -14.90 13.10 10.44
N GLN A 321 -15.28 12.30 9.44
CA GLN A 321 -15.43 10.86 9.60
C GLN A 321 -14.18 10.21 10.21
N ILE A 322 -14.32 9.48 11.32
CA ILE A 322 -13.20 8.91 12.09
C ILE A 322 -12.85 7.46 11.71
N GLY A 323 -13.70 6.80 10.91
CA GLY A 323 -13.51 5.43 10.43
C GLY A 323 -14.74 4.91 9.68
N ILE A 324 -14.72 3.65 9.26
CA ILE A 324 -15.83 3.09 8.44
C ILE A 324 -17.11 2.86 9.24
N HIS A 325 -16.99 2.64 10.56
CA HIS A 325 -18.10 2.42 11.50
C HIS A 325 -18.39 3.64 12.37
N ASP A 326 -18.08 4.83 11.86
CA ASP A 326 -18.34 6.07 12.59
C ASP A 326 -19.84 6.21 12.91
N PRO A 327 -20.24 6.20 14.20
CA PRO A 327 -21.66 6.30 14.58
C PRO A 327 -22.30 7.60 14.13
N PHE A 328 -21.54 8.69 14.02
CA PHE A 328 -22.06 9.96 13.52
C PHE A 328 -22.51 9.83 12.06
N CYS A 329 -21.75 9.07 11.27
CA CYS A 329 -21.99 8.92 9.85
C CYS A 329 -23.10 7.92 9.52
N LEU A 330 -23.68 7.23 10.51
CA LEU A 330 -24.66 6.17 10.32
C LEU A 330 -25.99 6.54 11.00
N ARG A 331 -27.08 6.61 10.23
CA ARG A 331 -28.44 6.71 10.79
C ARG A 331 -28.89 5.40 11.43
N GLU A 332 -29.95 5.45 12.25
CA GLU A 332 -30.56 4.25 12.88
C GLU A 332 -30.95 3.15 11.88
N ASN A 333 -31.27 3.51 10.64
CA ASN A 333 -31.57 2.58 9.55
C ASN A 333 -30.33 2.11 8.76
N GLY A 334 -29.12 2.44 9.21
CA GLY A 334 -27.85 2.09 8.55
C GLY A 334 -27.48 2.95 7.34
N THR A 335 -28.22 4.01 7.04
CA THR A 335 -27.92 4.90 5.90
C THR A 335 -26.78 5.87 6.24
N GLY A 336 -25.79 5.95 5.34
CA GLY A 336 -24.64 6.84 5.44
C GLY A 336 -24.98 8.30 5.18
N ILE A 337 -24.53 9.20 6.06
CA ILE A 337 -24.79 10.64 5.96
C ILE A 337 -23.55 11.50 5.79
N CYS A 338 -22.36 10.95 6.05
CA CYS A 338 -21.13 11.71 5.90
C CYS A 338 -20.80 11.92 4.43
N LYS A 339 -20.27 13.10 4.14
CA LYS A 339 -19.98 13.60 2.79
C LYS A 339 -18.51 14.02 2.64
N ASP A 340 -17.62 13.60 3.53
CA ASP A 340 -16.18 13.87 3.45
C ASP A 340 -15.66 13.53 2.04
N GLY A 341 -15.10 14.50 1.34
CA GLY A 341 -14.59 14.33 -0.04
C GLY A 341 -15.65 14.36 -1.13
N TYR A 342 -16.93 14.59 -0.82
CA TYR A 342 -17.96 14.76 -1.84
C TYR A 342 -17.73 16.03 -2.66
N THR A 343 -17.84 15.90 -3.98
CA THR A 343 -17.75 17.02 -4.94
C THR A 343 -19.16 17.50 -5.24
N GLU A 344 -19.60 18.51 -4.49
CA GLU A 344 -20.97 19.00 -4.53
C GLU A 344 -21.12 20.15 -5.52
N GLU A 345 -22.14 20.08 -6.38
CA GLU A 345 -22.53 21.20 -7.23
C GLU A 345 -23.21 22.28 -6.37
N VAL A 346 -22.71 23.51 -6.44
CA VAL A 346 -23.15 24.62 -5.59
C VAL A 346 -23.17 25.94 -6.36
N THR A 347 -24.08 26.84 -5.98
CA THR A 347 -24.24 28.18 -6.58
C THR A 347 -23.83 29.31 -5.64
N GLY A 348 -23.27 28.98 -4.46
CA GLY A 348 -22.90 29.94 -3.43
C GLY A 348 -21.55 30.64 -3.67
N PRO A 349 -21.13 31.54 -2.75
CA PRO A 349 -19.85 32.24 -2.83
C PRO A 349 -18.64 31.30 -2.76
N ASP A 350 -18.81 30.12 -2.14
CA ASP A 350 -17.80 29.07 -2.07
C ASP A 350 -17.80 28.13 -3.30
N SER A 351 -18.39 28.56 -4.42
CA SER A 351 -18.40 27.78 -5.65
C SER A 351 -17.19 28.08 -6.54
N VAL A 352 -16.61 27.03 -7.13
CA VAL A 352 -15.52 27.13 -8.10
C VAL A 352 -16.01 26.61 -9.44
N ARG A 353 -15.86 27.43 -10.50
CA ARG A 353 -16.17 27.03 -11.86
C ARG A 353 -15.07 26.10 -12.41
N VAL A 354 -15.42 24.85 -12.66
CA VAL A 354 -14.50 23.79 -13.10
C VAL A 354 -14.94 23.21 -14.44
N HIS A 355 -13.98 22.87 -15.32
CA HIS A 355 -14.28 22.20 -16.58
C HIS A 355 -14.36 20.68 -16.35
N VAL A 356 -15.56 20.11 -16.37
CA VAL A 356 -15.83 18.72 -16.00
C VAL A 356 -16.04 17.88 -17.24
N ALA A 357 -15.33 16.75 -17.35
CA ALA A 357 -15.65 15.71 -18.32
C ALA A 357 -16.91 14.96 -17.83
N THR A 358 -17.96 14.97 -18.62
CA THR A 358 -19.28 14.44 -18.23
C THR A 358 -19.61 13.09 -18.85
N ARG A 359 -18.96 12.73 -19.96
CA ARG A 359 -19.16 11.46 -20.68
C ARG A 359 -17.98 11.15 -21.60
N ALA A 360 -17.61 9.89 -21.72
CA ALA A 360 -16.68 9.42 -22.75
C ALA A 360 -17.37 9.30 -24.11
N LYS A 361 -16.74 9.83 -25.16
CA LYS A 361 -17.28 9.82 -26.52
C LYS A 361 -17.29 8.40 -27.10
N ALA A 362 -18.39 8.07 -27.78
CA ALA A 362 -18.47 6.85 -28.57
C ALA A 362 -17.43 6.89 -29.70
N ASN A 363 -16.96 5.71 -30.12
CA ASN A 363 -16.13 5.61 -31.32
C ASN A 363 -16.93 6.10 -32.54
N VAL A 364 -16.30 6.92 -33.37
CA VAL A 364 -16.91 7.44 -34.60
C VAL A 364 -17.07 6.36 -35.67
N ASP A 365 -16.23 5.33 -35.64
CA ASP A 365 -16.32 4.16 -36.53
C ASP A 365 -17.25 3.10 -35.94
N ASN A 366 -18.48 3.07 -36.44
CA ASN A 366 -19.51 2.11 -36.04
C ASN A 366 -19.19 0.65 -36.46
N THR A 367 -18.14 0.42 -37.25
CA THR A 367 -17.71 -0.92 -37.67
C THR A 367 -16.61 -1.50 -36.78
N SER A 368 -15.98 -0.65 -35.95
CA SER A 368 -14.94 -1.07 -35.01
C SER A 368 -15.52 -1.92 -33.87
N ALA A 369 -14.73 -2.89 -33.40
CA ALA A 369 -15.06 -3.66 -32.21
C ALA A 369 -14.90 -2.84 -30.91
N LEU A 370 -14.26 -1.67 -30.98
CA LEU A 370 -14.02 -0.79 -29.84
C LEU A 370 -15.10 0.29 -29.79
N ASP A 371 -15.80 0.39 -28.67
CA ASP A 371 -17.00 1.22 -28.52
C ASP A 371 -16.70 2.68 -28.09
N ARG A 372 -15.45 2.99 -27.76
CA ARG A 372 -15.01 4.32 -27.32
C ARG A 372 -13.82 4.81 -28.14
N GLU A 373 -13.87 6.09 -28.51
CA GLU A 373 -12.79 6.75 -29.27
C GLU A 373 -11.45 6.68 -28.52
N TYR A 374 -11.50 6.81 -27.19
CA TYR A 374 -10.32 6.69 -26.37
C TYR A 374 -9.67 5.30 -26.44
N PHE A 375 -10.45 4.21 -26.57
CA PHE A 375 -9.88 2.86 -26.63
C PHE A 375 -9.08 2.61 -27.91
N VAL A 376 -9.56 3.14 -29.05
CA VAL A 376 -8.82 3.12 -30.31
C VAL A 376 -7.48 3.85 -30.13
N SER A 377 -7.55 5.11 -29.68
CA SER A 377 -6.37 5.93 -29.44
C SER A 377 -5.40 5.30 -28.44
N PHE A 378 -5.90 4.69 -27.37
CA PHE A 378 -5.08 4.05 -26.34
C PHE A 378 -4.28 2.86 -26.90
N LEU A 379 -4.94 1.95 -27.63
CA LEU A 379 -4.25 0.81 -28.25
C LEU A 379 -3.26 1.26 -29.33
N ASP A 380 -3.63 2.26 -30.13
CA ASP A 380 -2.74 2.82 -31.14
C ASP A 380 -1.49 3.43 -30.50
N VAL A 381 -1.66 4.28 -29.48
CA VAL A 381 -0.55 4.96 -28.79
C VAL A 381 0.41 3.96 -28.16
N LEU A 382 -0.11 2.90 -27.52
CA LEU A 382 0.74 1.87 -26.91
C LEU A 382 1.54 1.07 -27.93
N ASN A 383 1.02 0.91 -29.15
CA ASN A 383 1.66 0.13 -30.21
C ASN A 383 2.50 0.98 -31.18
N ARG A 384 2.61 2.30 -30.99
CA ARG A 384 3.44 3.16 -31.83
C ARG A 384 4.92 2.77 -31.70
N PRO A 385 5.65 2.59 -32.83
CA PRO A 385 7.09 2.30 -32.79
C PRO A 385 7.92 3.45 -32.20
N GLN A 386 7.45 4.70 -32.32
CA GLN A 386 8.11 5.85 -31.74
C GLN A 386 8.00 5.79 -30.21
N HIS A 387 9.11 6.05 -29.52
CA HIS A 387 9.21 6.02 -28.05
C HIS A 387 9.01 4.63 -27.40
N GLN A 388 9.15 3.55 -28.19
CA GLN A 388 9.11 2.18 -27.68
C GLN A 388 10.17 1.89 -26.61
N GLY A 389 9.92 0.85 -25.82
CA GLY A 389 10.81 0.35 -24.79
C GLY A 389 12.16 -0.04 -25.38
N ARG A 390 13.24 0.38 -24.71
CA ARG A 390 14.61 0.18 -25.19
C ARG A 390 15.13 -1.25 -25.04
N PHE A 391 14.52 -2.06 -24.18
CA PHE A 391 15.11 -3.31 -23.75
C PHE A 391 14.08 -4.44 -23.69
N SER A 392 14.54 -5.63 -24.09
CA SER A 392 13.86 -6.89 -23.83
C SER A 392 14.25 -7.42 -22.44
N PHE A 393 13.34 -8.17 -21.80
CA PHE A 393 13.61 -8.84 -20.52
C PHE A 393 14.88 -9.72 -20.60
N THR A 394 15.04 -10.48 -21.67
CA THR A 394 16.16 -11.42 -21.89
C THR A 394 17.51 -10.72 -21.97
N THR A 395 17.53 -9.48 -22.49
CA THR A 395 18.77 -8.69 -22.63
C THR A 395 19.19 -8.01 -21.32
N GLU A 396 18.25 -7.72 -20.43
CA GLU A 396 18.51 -7.03 -19.15
C GLU A 396 18.89 -7.98 -18.03
N PHE A 397 18.48 -9.25 -18.11
CA PHE A 397 18.80 -10.26 -17.11
C PHE A 397 19.43 -11.51 -17.74
N PRO A 398 20.65 -11.41 -18.32
CA PRO A 398 21.28 -12.54 -19.00
C PRO A 398 21.53 -13.75 -18.07
N ASN A 399 21.61 -13.50 -16.76
CA ASN A 399 21.84 -14.52 -15.74
C ASN A 399 20.55 -14.95 -15.00
N TYR A 400 19.39 -14.35 -15.29
CA TYR A 400 18.14 -14.80 -14.70
C TYR A 400 17.75 -16.14 -15.33
N LYS A 401 17.41 -17.10 -14.47
CA LYS A 401 16.95 -18.43 -14.87
C LYS A 401 15.73 -18.78 -14.04
N GLU A 402 14.71 -19.34 -14.67
CA GLU A 402 13.52 -19.85 -13.98
C GLU A 402 13.79 -21.24 -13.39
N VAL A 403 14.76 -21.30 -12.48
CA VAL A 403 15.20 -22.54 -11.82
C VAL A 403 15.10 -22.38 -10.32
N LEU A 404 14.59 -23.40 -9.63
CA LEU A 404 14.56 -23.46 -8.17
C LEU A 404 15.80 -24.21 -7.67
N TYR A 405 16.46 -23.67 -6.65
CA TYR A 405 17.60 -24.31 -5.99
C TYR A 405 17.15 -24.98 -4.69
N LYS A 406 17.11 -26.31 -4.69
CA LYS A 406 16.72 -27.11 -3.52
C LYS A 406 17.86 -28.04 -3.12
N PRO A 407 18.24 -28.09 -1.83
CA PRO A 407 19.27 -29.00 -1.34
C PRO A 407 18.77 -30.46 -1.35
N ASN A 408 19.68 -31.40 -1.57
CA ASN A 408 19.42 -32.82 -1.39
C ASN A 408 19.94 -33.26 -0.01
N PHE A 409 19.03 -33.60 0.89
CA PHE A 409 19.37 -34.06 2.24
C PHE A 409 19.43 -35.59 2.39
N LYS A 410 19.37 -36.36 1.28
CA LYS A 410 19.43 -37.82 1.33
C LYS A 410 20.71 -38.28 2.05
N GLY A 411 20.54 -39.12 3.07
CA GLY A 411 21.65 -39.66 3.87
C GLY A 411 22.18 -38.73 4.97
N LYS A 412 21.61 -37.54 5.14
CA LYS A 412 21.91 -36.66 6.28
C LYS A 412 20.91 -36.88 7.41
N LYS A 413 21.40 -36.88 8.65
CA LYS A 413 20.55 -36.79 9.84
C LYS A 413 20.11 -35.34 9.99
N LEU A 414 18.81 -35.09 9.98
CA LEU A 414 18.26 -33.74 10.16
C LEU A 414 18.13 -33.42 11.64
N GLY A 415 18.41 -32.17 11.99
CA GLY A 415 18.23 -31.64 13.34
C GLY A 415 16.77 -31.34 13.68
N LYS A 416 16.56 -30.50 14.70
CA LYS A 416 15.22 -30.11 15.15
C LYS A 416 14.44 -29.42 14.03
N ILE A 417 13.16 -29.76 13.86
CA ILE A 417 12.30 -29.11 12.89
C ILE A 417 11.95 -27.72 13.41
N VAL A 418 12.29 -26.68 12.65
CA VAL A 418 12.09 -25.30 13.04
C VAL A 418 11.14 -24.59 12.07
N VAL A 419 10.22 -23.81 12.65
CA VAL A 419 9.42 -22.80 11.97
C VAL A 419 9.89 -21.43 12.45
N TYR A 420 10.14 -20.51 11.52
CA TYR A 420 10.55 -19.15 11.84
C TYR A 420 9.43 -18.15 11.49
N ASP A 421 8.86 -17.50 12.50
CA ASP A 421 7.82 -16.48 12.36
C ASP A 421 8.44 -15.08 12.50
N MET A 422 8.28 -14.24 11.48
CA MET A 422 8.97 -12.96 11.33
C MET A 422 8.06 -11.87 10.78
N ASP A 423 8.38 -10.61 11.06
CA ASP A 423 7.68 -9.46 10.49
C ASP A 423 8.51 -8.71 9.43
N MET A 424 9.54 -9.38 8.91
CA MET A 424 10.41 -8.91 7.83
C MET A 424 11.12 -7.59 8.15
N SER A 425 11.42 -7.33 9.43
CA SER A 425 12.32 -6.25 9.80
C SER A 425 13.76 -6.55 9.33
N ALA A 426 14.62 -5.52 9.37
CA ALA A 426 16.04 -5.72 9.06
C ALA A 426 16.72 -6.75 9.99
N GLY A 427 16.27 -6.85 11.25
CA GLY A 427 16.76 -7.85 12.20
C GLY A 427 16.41 -9.27 11.76
N ASP A 428 15.22 -9.47 11.20
CA ASP A 428 14.76 -10.78 10.75
C ASP A 428 15.55 -11.31 9.57
N PHE A 429 15.92 -10.45 8.62
CA PHE A 429 16.77 -10.88 7.51
C PHE A 429 18.16 -11.31 7.99
N LEU A 430 18.71 -10.67 9.03
CA LEU A 430 19.96 -11.09 9.66
C LEU A 430 19.82 -12.42 10.41
N ALA A 431 18.73 -12.59 11.14
CA ALA A 431 18.41 -13.85 11.83
C ALA A 431 18.21 -14.99 10.83
N LEU A 432 17.51 -14.74 9.71
CA LEU A 432 17.32 -15.73 8.65
C LEU A 432 18.66 -16.16 8.03
N PHE A 433 19.58 -15.23 7.75
CA PHE A 433 20.94 -15.62 7.31
C PHE A 433 21.64 -16.50 8.32
N TYR A 434 21.54 -16.19 9.61
CA TYR A 434 22.13 -17.00 10.66
C TYR A 434 21.53 -18.41 10.69
N LEU A 435 20.20 -18.52 10.70
CA LEU A 435 19.47 -19.80 10.71
C LEU A 435 19.79 -20.67 9.49
N LEU A 436 19.93 -20.08 8.30
CA LEU A 436 20.28 -20.81 7.08
C LEU A 436 21.76 -21.24 7.04
N LYS A 437 22.61 -20.69 7.91
CA LYS A 437 24.04 -21.04 8.02
C LYS A 437 24.33 -22.02 9.15
N VAL A 438 23.43 -22.17 10.12
CA VAL A 438 23.51 -23.23 11.13
C VAL A 438 23.44 -24.58 10.41
N PRO A 439 24.26 -25.59 10.81
CA PRO A 439 24.21 -26.91 10.21
C PRO A 439 22.79 -27.51 10.23
N VAL A 440 22.37 -28.14 9.12
CA VAL A 440 21.03 -28.74 9.01
C VAL A 440 20.85 -29.93 9.96
N GLU A 441 21.96 -30.51 10.39
CA GLU A 441 22.07 -31.57 11.39
C GLU A 441 21.70 -31.06 12.81
N GLU A 442 21.75 -29.76 13.05
CA GLU A 442 21.34 -29.12 14.31
C GLU A 442 19.94 -28.51 14.18
N ILE A 443 19.72 -27.70 13.14
CA ILE A 443 18.46 -26.99 12.89
C ILE A 443 18.00 -27.26 11.45
N ASN A 444 16.82 -27.84 11.34
CA ASN A 444 16.13 -28.09 10.08
C ASN A 444 15.02 -27.06 9.90
N LEU A 445 15.37 -25.86 9.43
CA LEU A 445 14.39 -24.82 9.09
C LEU A 445 13.54 -25.29 7.91
N LYS A 446 12.23 -25.46 8.17
CA LYS A 446 11.28 -26.04 7.22
C LYS A 446 10.28 -25.04 6.66
N ALA A 447 9.87 -24.06 7.46
CA ALA A 447 8.90 -23.06 7.04
C ALA A 447 9.24 -21.69 7.64
N ILE A 448 8.84 -20.66 6.91
CA ILE A 448 8.84 -19.27 7.38
C ILE A 448 7.40 -18.79 7.38
N LEU A 449 6.96 -18.17 8.47
CA LEU A 449 5.68 -17.49 8.57
C LEU A 449 5.95 -15.98 8.60
N VAL A 450 5.15 -15.21 7.89
CA VAL A 450 5.31 -13.76 7.78
C VAL A 450 4.10 -13.06 8.37
N THR A 451 4.31 -12.24 9.38
CA THR A 451 3.26 -11.42 9.99
C THR A 451 3.06 -10.12 9.19
N GLY A 452 1.85 -9.88 8.68
CA GLY A 452 1.52 -8.69 7.89
C GLY A 452 1.24 -7.43 8.72
N SER A 453 1.20 -7.55 10.06
CA SER A 453 0.91 -6.46 11.01
C SER A 453 2.15 -5.86 11.67
N GLY A 454 3.37 -6.17 11.19
CA GLY A 454 4.63 -5.67 11.76
C GLY A 454 5.38 -4.65 10.89
N TRP A 455 6.71 -4.72 10.88
CA TRP A 455 7.59 -3.68 10.32
C TRP A 455 7.57 -3.49 8.80
N ALA A 456 7.03 -4.45 8.05
CA ALA A 456 6.96 -4.40 6.60
C ALA A 456 5.59 -4.85 6.09
N ASN A 457 5.20 -4.34 4.93
CA ASN A 457 4.02 -4.83 4.21
C ASN A 457 4.26 -6.25 3.68
N ALA A 458 3.20 -7.04 3.55
CA ALA A 458 3.29 -8.44 3.11
C ALA A 458 3.95 -8.63 1.73
N ALA A 459 3.83 -7.65 0.83
CA ALA A 459 4.51 -7.70 -0.48
C ALA A 459 6.05 -7.82 -0.37
N THR A 460 6.64 -7.50 0.79
CA THR A 460 8.06 -7.65 1.09
C THR A 460 8.52 -9.12 1.13
N ILE A 461 7.60 -10.09 1.12
CA ILE A 461 7.89 -11.53 0.96
C ILE A 461 8.80 -11.81 -0.26
N ASP A 462 8.68 -11.00 -1.31
CA ASP A 462 9.56 -11.06 -2.47
C ASP A 462 11.06 -11.01 -2.13
N VAL A 463 11.43 -10.28 -1.07
CA VAL A 463 12.80 -10.18 -0.57
C VAL A 463 13.22 -11.46 0.17
N VAL A 464 12.29 -12.10 0.88
CA VAL A 464 12.51 -13.41 1.52
C VAL A 464 12.78 -14.47 0.46
N TYR A 465 12.00 -14.50 -0.63
CA TYR A 465 12.22 -15.43 -1.72
C TYR A 465 13.57 -15.27 -2.41
N ASP A 466 14.02 -14.04 -2.64
CA ASP A 466 15.34 -13.80 -3.22
C ASP A 466 16.48 -14.19 -2.30
N LEU A 467 16.34 -13.96 -0.99
CA LEU A 467 17.33 -14.40 0.00
C LEU A 467 17.43 -15.92 0.02
N LEU A 468 16.28 -16.62 0.11
CA LEU A 468 16.25 -18.09 0.06
C LEU A 468 16.86 -18.63 -1.23
N HIS A 469 16.55 -17.99 -2.36
CA HIS A 469 17.11 -18.34 -3.65
C HIS A 469 18.63 -18.16 -3.71
N MET A 470 19.15 -17.04 -3.18
CA MET A 470 20.59 -16.79 -3.03
C MET A 470 21.27 -17.87 -2.17
N MET A 471 20.57 -18.33 -1.13
CA MET A 471 21.06 -19.33 -0.19
C MET A 471 20.85 -20.77 -0.67
N GLY A 472 20.26 -20.99 -1.84
CA GLY A 472 19.97 -22.32 -2.38
C GLY A 472 18.93 -23.10 -1.58
N ARG A 473 17.98 -22.39 -0.97
CA ARG A 473 16.96 -22.93 -0.06
C ARG A 473 15.53 -22.64 -0.54
N ASP A 474 15.29 -22.84 -1.84
CA ASP A 474 13.95 -22.77 -2.43
C ASP A 474 13.03 -23.94 -2.00
N ASP A 475 13.52 -24.85 -1.15
CA ASP A 475 12.73 -25.89 -0.47
C ASP A 475 11.89 -25.34 0.70
N ILE A 476 12.27 -24.18 1.27
CA ILE A 476 11.54 -23.57 2.39
C ILE A 476 10.30 -22.85 1.88
N VAL A 477 9.15 -23.24 2.42
CA VAL A 477 7.84 -22.62 2.13
C VAL A 477 7.66 -21.38 3.00
N VAL A 478 7.10 -20.31 2.42
CA VAL A 478 6.86 -19.03 3.10
C VAL A 478 5.35 -18.78 3.14
N GLY A 479 4.76 -18.72 4.32
CA GLY A 479 3.33 -18.50 4.52
C GLY A 479 3.00 -17.07 4.92
N LEU A 480 1.99 -16.48 4.28
CA LEU A 480 1.48 -15.16 4.61
C LEU A 480 0.48 -15.24 5.78
N GLY A 481 0.79 -14.53 6.85
CA GLY A 481 -0.03 -14.37 8.03
C GLY A 481 -1.08 -13.26 7.93
N GLY A 482 -1.78 -13.04 9.04
CA GLY A 482 -2.79 -11.98 9.14
C GLY A 482 -2.17 -10.58 8.97
N SER A 483 -2.92 -9.68 8.34
CA SER A 483 -2.53 -8.26 8.19
C SER A 483 -2.92 -7.38 9.37
N PHE A 484 -3.70 -7.92 10.30
CA PHE A 484 -4.21 -7.22 11.48
C PHE A 484 -3.88 -8.01 12.74
N ALA A 485 -3.75 -7.31 13.86
CA ALA A 485 -3.71 -7.97 15.16
C ALA A 485 -5.04 -8.69 15.45
N LEU A 486 -5.04 -9.65 16.38
CA LEU A 486 -6.27 -10.31 16.80
C LEU A 486 -7.34 -9.30 17.22
N ASN A 487 -8.57 -9.49 16.73
CA ASN A 487 -9.73 -8.62 16.93
C ASN A 487 -9.61 -7.17 16.42
N GLN A 488 -8.67 -6.87 15.51
CA GLN A 488 -8.64 -5.57 14.81
C GLN A 488 -9.38 -5.56 13.49
N SER A 489 -9.48 -6.71 12.82
CA SER A 489 -10.30 -6.86 11.62
C SER A 489 -11.77 -6.76 11.98
N TYR A 490 -12.57 -6.11 11.13
CA TYR A 490 -13.99 -5.97 11.37
C TYR A 490 -14.72 -7.31 11.13
N PRO A 491 -15.66 -7.72 12.02
CA PRO A 491 -16.34 -9.01 11.90
C PRO A 491 -17.06 -9.22 10.55
N ASP A 492 -17.66 -8.15 10.01
CA ASP A 492 -18.41 -8.19 8.76
C ASP A 492 -17.50 -8.18 7.52
N ASN A 493 -16.22 -7.81 7.67
CA ASN A 493 -15.25 -7.76 6.57
C ASN A 493 -13.81 -7.92 7.10
N PRO A 494 -13.25 -9.14 7.08
CA PRO A 494 -11.93 -9.41 7.67
C PRO A 494 -10.76 -8.77 6.90
N ASN A 495 -10.98 -8.30 5.67
CA ASN A 495 -9.96 -7.62 4.86
C ASN A 495 -9.77 -6.14 5.27
N VAL A 496 -10.62 -5.66 6.17
CA VAL A 496 -10.63 -4.29 6.67
C VAL A 496 -10.56 -4.31 8.19
N GLY A 497 -9.84 -3.37 8.77
CA GLY A 497 -9.69 -3.25 10.21
C GLY A 497 -9.17 -1.88 10.59
N ASP A 498 -9.13 -1.61 11.89
CA ASP A 498 -8.46 -0.42 12.39
C ASP A 498 -6.92 -0.56 12.31
N CYS A 499 -6.20 0.55 12.52
CA CYS A 499 -4.73 0.57 12.62
C CYS A 499 -4.28 0.93 14.03
N LYS A 500 -5.03 0.53 15.07
CA LYS A 500 -4.80 0.97 16.45
C LYS A 500 -3.37 0.74 16.92
N TYR A 501 -2.77 -0.39 16.56
CA TYR A 501 -1.36 -0.68 16.89
C TYR A 501 -0.41 -0.30 15.76
N LEU A 502 -0.74 -0.61 14.51
CA LEU A 502 0.07 -0.29 13.33
C LEU A 502 0.39 1.19 13.15
N LYS A 503 -0.44 2.11 13.66
CA LYS A 503 -0.17 3.56 13.67
C LYS A 503 1.15 3.95 14.35
N ALA A 504 1.73 3.05 15.16
CA ALA A 504 3.03 3.26 15.77
C ALA A 504 4.19 3.18 14.76
N ILE A 505 3.98 2.56 13.59
CA ILE A 505 4.99 2.41 12.56
C ILE A 505 4.85 3.57 11.58
N SER A 506 5.97 4.24 11.31
CA SER A 506 6.04 5.33 10.33
C SER A 506 5.80 4.81 8.91
N HIS A 507 5.04 5.55 8.09
CA HIS A 507 4.85 5.18 6.69
C HIS A 507 6.04 5.53 5.78
N GLY A 508 6.77 6.61 6.12
CA GLY A 508 7.92 7.09 5.36
C GLY A 508 9.24 6.47 5.79
N SER A 509 10.31 7.27 5.75
CA SER A 509 11.63 6.89 6.25
C SER A 509 11.57 6.47 7.71
N GLY A 510 12.36 5.45 8.08
CA GLY A 510 12.36 4.87 9.42
C GLY A 510 11.14 4.00 9.72
N GLY A 511 10.40 3.56 8.70
CA GLY A 511 9.31 2.59 8.81
C GLY A 511 9.05 1.86 7.51
N LEU A 512 7.78 1.74 7.10
CA LEU A 512 7.35 0.85 6.01
C LEU A 512 8.13 1.07 4.72
N LEU A 513 8.30 2.31 4.24
CA LEU A 513 9.04 2.57 3.00
C LEU A 513 10.46 1.98 3.02
N ASP A 514 11.16 2.11 4.15
CA ASP A 514 12.51 1.59 4.27
C ASP A 514 12.52 0.07 4.40
N SER A 515 11.65 -0.50 5.24
CA SER A 515 11.54 -1.96 5.41
C SER A 515 11.15 -2.65 4.10
N ASP A 516 10.17 -2.11 3.37
CA ASP A 516 9.63 -2.71 2.14
C ASP A 516 10.62 -2.68 0.97
N THR A 517 11.50 -1.68 0.95
CA THR A 517 12.59 -1.63 -0.02
C THR A 517 13.85 -2.37 0.46
N LEU A 518 13.80 -2.90 1.70
CA LEU A 518 14.92 -3.27 2.54
C LEU A 518 16.09 -2.28 2.39
N TYR A 519 15.79 -1.01 2.62
CA TYR A 519 16.69 0.14 2.59
C TYR A 519 17.41 0.31 1.24
N GLY A 520 16.78 -0.17 0.17
CA GLY A 520 17.30 -0.20 -1.21
C GLY A 520 18.21 -1.39 -1.51
N LEU A 521 18.53 -2.23 -0.53
CA LEU A 521 19.45 -3.37 -0.67
C LEU A 521 18.78 -4.60 -1.29
N ALA A 522 17.45 -4.68 -1.31
CA ALA A 522 16.73 -5.76 -1.99
C ALA A 522 17.11 -5.89 -3.48
N ARG A 523 17.65 -4.82 -4.09
CA ARG A 523 18.12 -4.82 -5.48
C ARG A 523 19.51 -5.47 -5.66
N ASP A 524 20.22 -5.76 -4.57
CA ASP A 524 21.49 -6.48 -4.60
C ASP A 524 21.31 -8.01 -4.50
N LEU A 525 20.09 -8.48 -4.23
CA LEU A 525 19.77 -9.91 -4.19
C LEU A 525 19.44 -10.45 -5.59
N PRO A 526 19.70 -11.74 -5.87
CA PRO A 526 19.27 -12.37 -7.11
C PRO A 526 17.75 -12.40 -7.20
N ARG A 527 17.21 -12.46 -8.41
CA ARG A 527 15.78 -12.57 -8.65
C ARG A 527 15.35 -14.03 -8.57
N SER A 528 14.66 -14.42 -7.49
CA SER A 528 13.99 -15.73 -7.41
C SER A 528 12.94 -15.90 -8.52
N PRO A 529 12.68 -17.10 -9.06
CA PRO A 529 11.48 -17.32 -9.87
C PRO A 529 10.19 -17.25 -9.03
N ARG A 530 10.28 -17.38 -7.69
CA ARG A 530 9.14 -17.20 -6.78
C ARG A 530 8.85 -15.73 -6.56
N ARG A 531 7.56 -15.40 -6.44
CA ARG A 531 7.06 -14.05 -6.19
C ARG A 531 5.84 -14.07 -5.29
N TYR A 532 5.65 -12.98 -4.56
CA TYR A 532 4.37 -12.68 -3.95
C TYR A 532 3.30 -12.62 -5.05
N THR A 533 2.16 -13.26 -4.83
CA THR A 533 1.02 -13.27 -5.75
C THR A 533 -0.28 -13.14 -4.96
N ALA A 534 -1.40 -12.91 -5.65
CA ALA A 534 -2.71 -12.79 -5.01
C ALA A 534 -3.02 -14.01 -4.13
N GLU A 535 -3.52 -13.73 -2.93
CA GLU A 535 -4.05 -14.75 -2.04
C GLU A 535 -5.32 -15.33 -2.69
N ASN A 536 -5.33 -16.64 -2.92
CA ASN A 536 -6.51 -17.35 -3.40
C ASN A 536 -6.40 -18.81 -3.00
N SER A 537 -7.00 -19.14 -1.85
CA SER A 537 -7.06 -20.50 -1.35
C SER A 537 -7.66 -21.45 -2.40
N VAL A 538 -6.96 -22.56 -2.63
CA VAL A 538 -7.40 -23.65 -3.52
C VAL A 538 -8.68 -24.30 -2.98
N GLU A 539 -8.92 -24.22 -1.67
CA GLU A 539 -10.08 -24.78 -0.97
C GLU A 539 -11.36 -23.97 -1.24
N PHE A 540 -11.25 -22.66 -1.50
CA PHE A 540 -12.40 -21.75 -1.63
C PHE A 540 -12.69 -21.24 -3.06
N GLY A 541 -12.14 -21.91 -4.08
CA GLY A 541 -12.73 -21.87 -5.43
C GLY A 541 -12.45 -20.66 -6.32
N ALA A 542 -11.47 -19.80 -6.03
CA ALA A 542 -11.01 -18.77 -6.98
C ALA A 542 -10.14 -19.39 -8.10
N PRO A 543 -10.54 -19.39 -9.39
CA PRO A 543 -9.89 -20.23 -10.39
C PRO A 543 -8.73 -19.59 -11.17
N ARG A 544 -8.56 -18.26 -11.21
CA ARG A 544 -8.10 -17.64 -12.46
C ARG A 544 -6.65 -17.15 -12.60
N ASN A 545 -5.71 -17.41 -11.68
CA ASN A 545 -4.29 -17.38 -12.09
C ASN A 545 -4.00 -18.64 -12.93
N THR A 546 -4.52 -18.66 -14.17
CA THR A 546 -4.61 -19.84 -15.05
C THR A 546 -3.24 -20.31 -15.55
N ASP A 547 -2.28 -19.38 -15.68
CA ASP A 547 -0.98 -19.72 -16.24
C ASP A 547 -0.10 -20.47 -15.22
N PHE A 548 -0.18 -20.14 -13.91
CA PHE A 548 0.69 -20.72 -12.87
C PHE A 548 0.04 -20.82 -11.46
N PRO A 549 -0.99 -21.67 -11.25
CA PRO A 549 -1.68 -21.79 -9.96
C PRO A 549 -0.79 -22.22 -8.79
N GLN A 550 0.31 -22.92 -9.07
CA GLN A 550 1.34 -23.32 -8.09
C GLN A 550 2.17 -22.16 -7.53
N LEU A 551 2.10 -20.97 -8.14
CA LEU A 551 2.83 -19.78 -7.70
C LEU A 551 2.00 -18.86 -6.79
N ARG A 552 0.81 -19.30 -6.35
CA ARG A 552 -0.03 -18.59 -5.38
C ARG A 552 0.69 -18.44 -4.04
N GLN A 553 0.52 -17.30 -3.38
CA GLN A 553 1.08 -17.07 -2.05
C GLN A 553 0.29 -17.90 -1.02
N PRO A 554 0.89 -18.93 -0.41
CA PRO A 554 0.18 -19.73 0.58
C PRO A 554 -0.02 -18.95 1.88
N LEU A 555 -1.08 -19.29 2.59
CA LEU A 555 -1.37 -18.74 3.92
C LEU A 555 -0.52 -19.41 5.00
N ALA A 556 -0.23 -18.67 6.09
CA ALA A 556 0.53 -19.20 7.23
C ALA A 556 -0.10 -20.48 7.81
N LEU A 557 -1.43 -20.53 7.92
CA LEU A 557 -2.16 -21.72 8.38
C LEU A 557 -2.08 -22.89 7.37
N GLU A 558 -2.08 -22.61 6.06
CA GLU A 558 -1.91 -23.65 5.03
C GLU A 558 -0.50 -24.26 5.10
N VAL A 559 0.52 -23.40 5.25
CA VAL A 559 1.91 -23.82 5.43
C VAL A 559 2.07 -24.65 6.71
N TRP A 560 1.48 -24.20 7.82
CA TRP A 560 1.47 -24.96 9.08
C TRP A 560 0.86 -26.35 8.89
N ARG A 561 -0.36 -26.43 8.36
CA ARG A 561 -1.06 -27.71 8.13
C ARG A 561 -0.30 -28.62 7.17
N SER A 562 0.29 -28.07 6.12
CA SER A 562 1.11 -28.83 5.18
C SER A 562 2.38 -29.37 5.84
N LEU A 563 3.01 -28.59 6.71
CA LEU A 563 4.19 -29.03 7.48
C LEU A 563 3.81 -30.18 8.40
N VAL A 564 2.77 -30.03 9.21
CA VAL A 564 2.29 -31.05 10.15
C VAL A 564 1.96 -32.36 9.44
N LYS A 565 1.35 -32.31 8.24
CA LYS A 565 1.07 -33.50 7.43
C LYS A 565 2.32 -34.16 6.83
N SER A 566 3.42 -33.44 6.73
CA SER A 566 4.66 -33.89 6.06
C SER A 566 5.71 -34.46 7.00
N ILE A 567 5.57 -34.23 8.32
CA ILE A 567 6.52 -34.70 9.33
C ILE A 567 6.07 -36.07 9.85
N ASP A 568 7.03 -36.88 10.29
CA ASP A 568 6.73 -38.23 10.79
C ASP A 568 5.91 -38.17 12.08
N ASP A 569 5.02 -39.15 12.30
CA ASP A 569 4.22 -39.26 13.52
C ASP A 569 5.09 -39.18 14.78
N GLY A 570 4.69 -38.32 15.72
CA GLY A 570 5.43 -38.07 16.97
C GLY A 570 6.56 -37.05 16.85
N SER A 571 6.90 -36.58 15.65
CA SER A 571 7.82 -35.46 15.46
C SER A 571 7.32 -34.19 16.14
N LYS A 572 8.26 -33.39 16.63
CA LYS A 572 7.98 -32.11 17.28
C LYS A 572 8.54 -30.94 16.50
N VAL A 573 7.90 -29.79 16.66
CA VAL A 573 8.27 -28.54 15.99
C VAL A 573 8.67 -27.49 17.03
N THR A 574 9.81 -26.84 16.81
CA THR A 574 10.20 -25.62 17.55
C THR A 574 9.80 -24.39 16.74
N VAL A 575 9.14 -23.42 17.38
CA VAL A 575 8.75 -22.17 16.75
C VAL A 575 9.63 -21.02 17.27
N LEU A 576 10.31 -20.32 16.38
CA LEU A 576 11.06 -19.10 16.71
C LEU A 576 10.24 -17.90 16.24
N THR A 577 9.98 -16.92 17.11
CA THR A 577 9.18 -15.74 16.77
C THR A 577 9.99 -14.45 16.97
N ASN A 578 10.13 -13.66 15.91
CA ASN A 578 10.79 -12.35 15.93
C ASN A 578 9.86 -11.18 15.59
N GLY A 579 8.59 -11.46 15.30
CA GLY A 579 7.54 -10.46 15.08
C GLY A 579 6.40 -10.55 16.11
N PRO A 580 5.28 -9.85 15.85
CA PRO A 580 4.06 -9.99 16.64
C PRO A 580 3.57 -11.44 16.64
N LEU A 581 3.02 -11.90 17.76
CA LEU A 581 2.63 -13.31 17.99
C LEU A 581 1.33 -13.73 17.29
N THR A 582 0.82 -12.90 16.37
CA THR A 582 -0.47 -13.07 15.68
C THR A 582 -0.58 -14.41 14.95
N ASN A 583 0.46 -14.81 14.22
CA ASN A 583 0.45 -16.07 13.46
C ASN A 583 0.40 -17.29 14.37
N LEU A 584 1.27 -17.32 15.38
CA LEU A 584 1.30 -18.41 16.35
C LEU A 584 -0.02 -18.52 17.13
N ALA A 585 -0.62 -17.38 17.51
CA ALA A 585 -1.90 -17.37 18.20
C ALA A 585 -3.03 -17.89 17.29
N ASN A 586 -3.05 -17.49 16.01
CA ASN A 586 -4.00 -18.02 15.04
C ASN A 586 -3.84 -19.53 14.83
N ILE A 587 -2.60 -20.06 14.81
CA ILE A 587 -2.33 -21.50 14.75
C ILE A 587 -2.93 -22.21 15.96
N LEU A 588 -2.63 -21.74 17.17
CA LEU A 588 -3.15 -22.34 18.41
C LEU A 588 -4.68 -22.30 18.48
N LEU A 589 -5.30 -21.20 18.05
CA LEU A 589 -6.75 -21.02 18.08
C LEU A 589 -7.47 -21.85 17.00
N SER A 590 -6.81 -22.12 15.88
CA SER A 590 -7.43 -22.80 14.72
C SER A 590 -7.14 -24.30 14.63
N ASP A 591 -6.08 -24.78 15.28
CA ASP A 591 -5.66 -26.18 15.26
C ASP A 591 -5.48 -26.69 16.69
N THR A 592 -6.48 -27.43 17.19
CA THR A 592 -6.47 -27.93 18.57
C THR A 592 -5.34 -28.92 18.87
N ASN A 593 -4.73 -29.52 17.84
CA ASN A 593 -3.62 -30.45 18.00
C ASN A 593 -2.26 -29.75 18.03
N SER A 594 -2.20 -28.47 17.62
CA SER A 594 -0.95 -27.72 17.50
C SER A 594 -0.14 -27.67 18.80
N SER A 595 -0.80 -27.49 19.95
CA SER A 595 -0.14 -27.51 21.27
C SER A 595 0.57 -28.82 21.60
N SER A 596 0.12 -29.94 21.03
CA SER A 596 0.78 -31.24 21.22
C SER A 596 1.96 -31.44 20.27
N ILE A 597 1.99 -30.71 19.15
CA ILE A 597 3.02 -30.84 18.11
C ILE A 597 4.18 -29.86 18.37
N ILE A 598 3.87 -28.67 18.88
CA ILE A 598 4.86 -27.66 19.25
C ILE A 598 5.59 -28.11 20.52
N GLU A 599 6.89 -28.36 20.43
CA GLU A 599 7.73 -28.71 21.59
C GLU A 599 8.12 -27.46 22.38
N GLU A 600 8.57 -26.42 21.69
CA GLU A 600 9.11 -25.22 22.32
C GLU A 600 8.82 -23.99 21.45
N VAL A 601 8.57 -22.85 22.10
CA VAL A 601 8.50 -21.54 21.46
C VAL A 601 9.58 -20.63 22.03
N VAL A 602 10.42 -20.07 21.16
CA VAL A 602 11.40 -19.05 21.53
C VAL A 602 10.92 -17.69 21.02
N ILE A 603 10.65 -16.78 21.94
CA ILE A 603 10.02 -15.49 21.65
C ILE A 603 11.01 -14.35 21.83
N LEU A 604 11.28 -13.60 20.76
CA LEU A 604 11.95 -12.30 20.82
C LEU A 604 10.91 -11.21 21.03
N GLY A 605 10.79 -10.76 22.28
CA GLY A 605 9.88 -9.68 22.63
C GLY A 605 9.66 -9.55 24.11
N GLY A 606 8.79 -8.63 24.49
CA GLY A 606 8.48 -8.35 25.88
C GLY A 606 9.54 -7.51 26.59
N HIS A 607 9.11 -6.79 27.61
CA HIS A 607 9.97 -5.93 28.42
C HIS A 607 9.75 -6.26 29.90
N ILE A 608 10.73 -6.91 30.51
CA ILE A 608 10.72 -7.27 31.92
C ILE A 608 11.61 -6.30 32.67
N ASN A 609 11.04 -5.53 33.59
CA ASN A 609 11.79 -4.55 34.36
C ASN A 609 12.48 -5.21 35.57
N TYR A 610 13.76 -5.57 35.42
CA TYR A 610 14.56 -6.15 36.51
C TYR A 610 15.07 -5.11 37.52
N ASN A 611 15.19 -3.84 37.12
CA ASN A 611 15.80 -2.77 37.92
C ASN A 611 14.78 -1.65 38.13
N LYS A 612 14.03 -1.73 39.24
CA LYS A 612 12.97 -0.79 39.67
C LYS A 612 13.28 0.70 39.35
N ASN A 613 12.88 1.14 38.14
CA ASN A 613 12.50 2.51 37.73
C ASN A 613 13.36 3.28 36.70
N GLN A 614 14.14 2.66 35.82
CA GLN A 614 14.76 3.44 34.72
C GLN A 614 14.59 2.90 33.31
N ASP A 615 14.35 1.59 33.12
CA ASP A 615 14.27 1.06 31.75
C ASP A 615 12.86 1.20 31.15
N LYS A 616 12.80 1.62 29.89
CA LYS A 616 11.56 1.87 29.14
C LYS A 616 11.43 0.88 27.99
N GLY A 617 10.19 0.60 27.60
CA GLY A 617 9.86 -0.09 26.36
C GLY A 617 10.44 0.61 25.12
N ASN A 618 10.32 -0.03 23.96
CA ASN A 618 10.84 0.46 22.68
C ASN A 618 9.74 0.93 21.69
N VAL A 619 8.50 1.14 22.17
CA VAL A 619 7.45 1.76 21.34
C VAL A 619 7.73 3.26 21.18
N VAL A 620 8.09 3.68 19.97
CA VAL A 620 8.72 5.00 19.71
C VAL A 620 7.71 6.11 19.38
N ASN A 621 6.64 5.80 18.65
CA ASN A 621 5.69 6.80 18.14
C ASN A 621 4.36 6.86 18.94
N VAL A 622 4.30 6.16 20.07
CA VAL A 622 3.14 6.18 20.98
C VAL A 622 3.63 6.54 22.38
N PRO A 623 3.93 7.83 22.65
CA PRO A 623 4.60 8.26 23.89
C PRO A 623 3.78 8.02 25.17
N SER A 624 2.47 7.78 25.02
CA SER A 624 1.58 7.35 26.11
C SER A 624 1.87 5.92 26.60
N ASN A 625 2.52 5.07 25.79
CA ASN A 625 2.93 3.73 26.19
C ASN A 625 4.46 3.63 26.32
N LYS A 626 4.96 3.79 27.55
CA LYS A 626 6.39 3.76 27.87
C LYS A 626 6.91 2.38 28.30
N TYR A 627 6.03 1.39 28.38
CA TYR A 627 6.33 0.11 29.03
C TYR A 627 6.44 -1.05 28.06
N ALA A 628 5.67 -1.03 26.98
CA ALA A 628 5.59 -2.15 26.07
C ALA A 628 6.85 -2.29 25.20
N GLU A 629 7.20 -3.54 24.92
CA GLU A 629 8.04 -3.88 23.79
C GLU A 629 7.18 -3.91 22.51
N LEU A 630 7.75 -3.56 21.37
CA LEU A 630 7.04 -3.31 20.11
C LEU A 630 6.31 -4.54 19.55
N ASN A 631 6.94 -5.72 19.50
CA ASN A 631 6.27 -6.94 19.02
C ASN A 631 5.04 -7.27 19.88
N MET A 632 5.16 -7.11 21.19
CA MET A 632 4.04 -7.27 22.13
C MET A 632 2.99 -6.16 21.99
N PHE A 633 3.40 -4.95 21.65
CA PHE A 633 2.50 -3.81 21.43
C PHE A 633 1.67 -3.98 20.17
N LEU A 634 2.25 -4.59 19.12
CA LEU A 634 1.60 -4.76 17.83
C LEU A 634 0.44 -5.76 17.89
N ASP A 635 0.52 -6.78 18.75
CA ASP A 635 -0.61 -7.67 19.04
C ASP A 635 -0.59 -8.18 20.50
N PRO A 636 -1.09 -7.36 21.45
CA PRO A 636 -1.07 -7.73 22.86
C PRO A 636 -2.06 -8.85 23.20
N LEU A 637 -3.10 -9.04 22.39
CA LEU A 637 -4.06 -10.12 22.60
C LEU A 637 -3.44 -11.46 22.21
N ALA A 638 -2.77 -11.54 21.06
CA ALA A 638 -2.01 -12.72 20.68
C ALA A 638 -0.93 -13.03 21.70
N ALA A 639 -0.18 -12.03 22.16
CA ALA A 639 0.83 -12.23 23.20
C ALA A 639 0.26 -12.84 24.49
N LYS A 640 -0.90 -12.35 24.93
CA LYS A 640 -1.61 -12.91 26.08
C LYS A 640 -2.04 -14.36 25.82
N THR A 641 -2.64 -14.65 24.67
CA THR A 641 -3.05 -16.00 24.28
C THR A 641 -1.88 -16.99 24.30
N ILE A 642 -0.69 -16.59 23.82
CA ILE A 642 0.49 -17.45 23.85
C ILE A 642 1.00 -17.65 25.28
N PHE A 643 1.13 -16.61 26.08
CA PHE A 643 1.64 -16.74 27.45
C PHE A 643 0.70 -17.49 28.41
N GLU A 644 -0.60 -17.51 28.12
CA GLU A 644 -1.58 -18.31 28.86
C GLU A 644 -1.73 -19.75 28.33
N SER A 645 -1.02 -20.09 27.26
CA SER A 645 -1.04 -21.45 26.69
C SER A 645 -0.20 -22.43 27.51
N SER A 646 -0.34 -23.72 27.20
CA SER A 646 0.46 -24.80 27.81
C SER A 646 1.80 -25.04 27.11
N LEU A 647 2.22 -24.17 26.19
CA LEU A 647 3.47 -24.33 25.45
C LEU A 647 4.67 -24.06 26.36
N ASP A 648 5.79 -24.73 26.08
CA ASP A 648 7.08 -24.39 26.69
C ASP A 648 7.64 -23.13 26.03
N ILE A 649 7.85 -22.07 26.81
CA ILE A 649 8.15 -20.72 26.30
C ILE A 649 9.49 -20.23 26.84
N THR A 650 10.43 -20.02 25.94
CA THR A 650 11.68 -19.30 26.20
C THR A 650 11.54 -17.84 25.73
N LEU A 651 11.58 -16.88 26.66
CA LEU A 651 11.48 -15.45 26.33
C LEU A 651 12.86 -14.79 26.27
N ILE A 652 13.10 -14.01 25.22
CA ILE A 652 14.28 -13.13 25.06
C ILE A 652 13.83 -11.66 25.20
N PRO A 653 13.79 -11.13 26.43
CA PRO A 653 13.21 -9.81 26.69
C PRO A 653 14.15 -8.67 26.29
N LEU A 654 13.56 -7.49 26.08
CA LEU A 654 14.24 -6.28 25.63
C LEU A 654 15.54 -5.92 26.41
N PRO A 655 15.63 -6.05 27.75
CA PRO A 655 16.88 -5.77 28.46
C PRO A 655 18.01 -6.73 28.09
N MET A 656 17.69 -7.99 27.74
CA MET A 656 18.69 -8.93 27.24
C MET A 656 19.15 -8.55 25.84
N GLN A 657 18.21 -8.17 24.96
CA GLN A 657 18.50 -7.71 23.60
C GLN A 657 19.46 -6.51 23.61
N ARG A 658 19.20 -5.52 24.47
CA ARG A 658 20.03 -4.30 24.61
C ARG A 658 21.47 -4.58 25.04
N LYS A 659 21.73 -5.66 25.81
CA LYS A 659 23.09 -6.05 26.24
C LYS A 659 23.97 -6.51 25.08
N VAL A 660 23.41 -6.88 23.93
CA VAL A 660 24.13 -7.44 22.78
C VAL A 660 24.50 -6.37 21.73
N SER A 661 24.35 -5.08 22.05
CA SER A 661 24.58 -3.96 21.12
C SER A 661 26.06 -3.69 20.84
N ILE A 662 26.65 -4.36 19.83
CA ILE A 662 28.06 -4.19 19.46
C ILE A 662 28.26 -4.00 17.93
N ILE A 663 27.42 -3.18 17.32
CA ILE A 663 27.44 -2.93 15.86
C ILE A 663 28.84 -2.56 15.33
N PRO A 664 29.61 -1.62 15.92
CA PRO A 664 30.93 -1.26 15.39
C PRO A 664 31.95 -2.41 15.37
N LYS A 665 31.96 -3.28 16.39
CA LYS A 665 32.89 -4.41 16.42
C LYS A 665 32.50 -5.48 15.40
N ILE A 666 31.20 -5.73 15.22
CA ILE A 666 30.69 -6.64 14.18
C ILE A 666 31.08 -6.13 12.80
N LEU A 667 30.88 -4.84 12.54
CA LEU A 667 31.24 -4.21 11.27
C LEU A 667 32.72 -4.34 10.94
N ASN A 668 33.60 -4.16 11.93
CA ASN A 668 35.05 -4.37 11.75
C ASN A 668 35.38 -5.84 11.43
N ARG A 669 34.72 -6.80 12.09
CA ARG A 669 34.91 -8.23 11.79
C ARG A 669 34.44 -8.61 10.39
N LEU A 670 33.43 -7.95 9.84
CA LEU A 670 32.92 -8.16 8.48
C LEU A 670 33.77 -7.50 7.37
N GLN A 671 34.89 -6.85 7.68
CA GLN A 671 35.76 -6.18 6.70
C GLN A 671 36.86 -7.07 6.09
N THR A 672 36.89 -8.37 6.40
CA THR A 672 37.97 -9.29 5.97
C THR A 672 37.97 -9.56 4.45
N LYS A 673 39.13 -9.95 3.89
CA LYS A 673 39.39 -10.02 2.44
C LYS A 673 38.62 -11.11 1.67
N ASN A 674 37.96 -12.06 2.34
CA ASN A 674 37.16 -13.13 1.72
C ASN A 674 35.75 -13.15 2.33
N THR A 675 34.83 -12.32 1.81
CA THR A 675 33.45 -12.23 2.32
C THR A 675 32.47 -12.88 1.35
N THR A 676 31.57 -13.69 1.88
CA THR A 676 30.47 -14.28 1.13
C THR A 676 29.41 -13.23 0.79
N PRO A 677 28.53 -13.45 -0.21
CA PRO A 677 27.47 -12.50 -0.58
C PRO A 677 26.60 -12.07 0.61
N GLU A 678 26.18 -13.00 1.46
CA GLU A 678 25.40 -12.73 2.66
C GLU A 678 26.17 -11.92 3.72
N ALA A 679 27.50 -12.10 3.83
CA ALA A 679 28.33 -11.26 4.70
C ALA A 679 28.46 -9.83 4.16
N ILE A 680 28.57 -9.67 2.83
CA ILE A 680 28.57 -8.35 2.18
C ILE A 680 27.23 -7.66 2.40
N PHE A 681 26.12 -8.36 2.18
CA PHE A 681 24.77 -7.86 2.41
C PHE A 681 24.59 -7.43 3.87
N THR A 682 24.91 -8.31 4.82
CA THR A 682 24.85 -8.05 6.26
C THR A 682 25.66 -6.82 6.64
N ARG A 683 26.89 -6.69 6.13
CA ARG A 683 27.73 -5.51 6.37
C ARG A 683 27.07 -4.24 5.83
N ARG A 684 26.53 -4.27 4.59
CA ARG A 684 25.87 -3.11 3.98
C ARG A 684 24.65 -2.68 4.79
N LEU A 685 23.81 -3.62 5.21
CA LEU A 685 22.63 -3.37 6.02
C LEU A 685 22.99 -2.78 7.38
N LEU A 686 23.89 -3.41 8.12
CA LEU A 686 24.34 -2.91 9.42
C LEU A 686 25.03 -1.53 9.32
N MET A 687 25.90 -1.35 8.32
CA MET A 687 26.54 -0.04 8.08
C MET A 687 25.50 1.03 7.75
N ARG A 688 24.46 0.67 7.00
CA ARG A 688 23.39 1.58 6.59
C ARG A 688 22.60 2.01 7.81
N LEU A 689 22.11 1.07 8.61
CA LEU A 689 21.35 1.29 9.84
C LEU A 689 22.15 2.13 10.84
N TYR A 690 23.40 1.75 11.11
CA TYR A 690 24.29 2.49 12.01
C TYR A 690 24.47 3.96 11.59
N ARG A 691 24.68 4.20 10.28
CA ARG A 691 24.80 5.58 9.75
C ARG A 691 23.48 6.36 9.81
N LEU A 692 22.35 5.69 9.68
CA LEU A 692 21.03 6.34 9.74
C LEU A 692 20.70 6.75 11.17
N GLN A 693 20.89 5.84 12.13
CA GLN A 693 20.76 6.08 13.56
C GLN A 693 21.59 7.31 14.01
N GLN A 694 22.83 7.45 13.52
CA GLN A 694 23.70 8.59 13.86
C GLN A 694 23.28 9.92 13.24
N LYS A 695 22.54 9.90 12.12
CA LYS A 695 22.30 11.09 11.30
C LYS A 695 20.90 11.67 11.43
N SER A 696 19.94 10.89 11.94
CA SER A 696 18.55 11.31 11.98
C SER A 696 17.78 10.62 13.10
N ASP A 697 17.03 11.42 13.85
CA ASP A 697 16.16 10.95 14.93
C ASP A 697 15.01 10.04 14.45
N LEU A 698 14.70 10.04 13.14
CA LEU A 698 13.73 9.11 12.55
C LEU A 698 14.14 7.64 12.76
N TYR A 699 15.44 7.38 12.89
CA TYR A 699 16.00 6.04 13.08
C TYR A 699 16.36 5.73 14.53
N ARG A 700 15.85 6.48 15.50
CA ARG A 700 16.08 6.20 16.94
C ARG A 700 15.57 4.82 17.40
N HIS A 701 14.69 4.19 16.62
CA HIS A 701 14.19 2.83 16.86
C HIS A 701 15.23 1.75 16.50
N VAL A 702 16.20 2.08 15.63
CA VAL A 702 17.37 1.25 15.38
C VAL A 702 18.26 1.40 16.61
N VAL A 703 18.42 0.35 17.42
CA VAL A 703 19.23 0.34 18.65
C VAL A 703 20.35 -0.67 18.54
#